data_AF-A0A2E7CTB5-F1
#
_entry.id   AF-A0A2E7CTB5-F1
#
_cell.length_a   1.000
_cell.length_b   1.000
_cell.length_c   1.000
_cell.angle_alpha   90.00
_cell.angle_beta   90.00
_cell.angle_gamma   90.00
#
_symmetry.space_group_name_H-M   'P 1'
#
loop_
_entity.id
_entity.type
_entity.pdbx_description
1 polymer ?
#
loop_
_entity_poly.entity_id
_entity_poly.type
_entity_poly.pdbx_seq_one_letter_code
_entity_poly.pdbx_strand_id
1 'polypeptide(L)'
;MDKNTTTGFLLIGAVLMAFLYLNRTNDVEKPNESNQIESNEANKNVDSEDPELINDVSQDSSNKEIVNNSIDNALSNADIKLIEEQDDRKKYGLFYKGADGIDQEDFLQNSKIRLSFSSKGARINSAEIVELNKDGEYKYKTHTDFVNNVNNPIRLFNKENSFQSLRIIDEELEEAIETGDLFFKLQSSSEKNITYRLETDNPDQYLEFSYTLEPDSNHVDFEINYHNLENKIRSEEIGMRWGMDGISTEKLADDERMTCSVMYRYNNEGRDYITERSSNNDDPLKIEGDLNWVAFKHKFFSSILISENPIKSGYLVQEQLQSEDYTIRYKSDVILPKSDKVKLKFFFGPNEYDLMASYDNEMDGIINLGWGIFRWTNNIMIEPIFNFLKSWGIGFGWIILLLTLFVKIIILPLTYKNYTSSAKMKVLKPEIAKITEKYQGKTDKDAAMKKQRETMSLYKQTGVNPMAGCIPVLIQMPILLAVFRFLPSSIDLRHQGFLWAEDLSSYDSILELGFEIPFYGDHVSLFTLLMAVSTLFYTILNSSQMSGAQQPGMPNMKIIMYLFPIMMIFFFNTYSSGLSYYYLCGNMMNMGIMWAIKKYMIDEDKIRLKIEENKKKPKKKSKFQQRMDEIAKQQQKRRK
;
A
#
# COMPACT_ATOMS: atom_id res chain seq x y z
N MET A 1 2.69 -14.95 41.83
CA MET A 1 1.74 -14.00 41.23
C MET A 1 0.45 -14.12 42.02
N ASP A 2 -0.08 -13.02 42.57
CA ASP A 2 -1.29 -13.09 43.40
C ASP A 2 -2.50 -13.54 42.57
N LYS A 3 -3.37 -14.39 43.14
CA LYS A 3 -4.54 -14.94 42.44
C LYS A 3 -5.42 -13.83 41.84
N ASN A 4 -5.53 -12.70 42.54
CA ASN A 4 -6.29 -11.53 42.09
C ASN A 4 -5.65 -10.83 40.88
N THR A 5 -4.33 -10.92 40.71
CA THR A 5 -3.64 -10.37 39.55
C THR A 5 -3.90 -11.23 38.32
N THR A 6 -3.86 -12.57 38.47
CA THR A 6 -4.17 -13.52 37.40
C THR A 6 -5.62 -13.41 36.92
N THR A 7 -6.58 -13.27 37.84
CA THR A 7 -7.99 -13.04 37.50
C THR A 7 -8.20 -11.69 36.81
N GLY A 8 -7.45 -10.65 37.22
CA GLY A 8 -7.44 -9.35 36.54
C GLY A 8 -6.93 -9.43 35.10
N PHE A 9 -5.92 -10.26 34.82
CA PHE A 9 -5.41 -10.48 33.46
C PHE A 9 -6.42 -11.22 32.56
N LEU A 10 -7.10 -12.22 33.10
CA LEU A 10 -8.14 -12.95 32.39
C LEU A 10 -9.32 -12.04 32.03
N LEU A 11 -9.72 -11.17 32.96
CA LEU A 11 -10.78 -10.18 32.74
C LEU A 11 -10.37 -9.10 31.74
N ILE A 12 -9.14 -8.58 31.81
CA ILE A 12 -8.66 -7.57 30.85
C ILE A 12 -8.52 -8.18 29.45
N GLY A 13 -8.02 -9.42 29.33
CA GLY A 13 -7.96 -10.13 28.06
C GLY A 13 -9.36 -10.39 27.47
N ALA A 14 -10.32 -10.79 28.30
CA ALA A 14 -11.71 -10.98 27.88
C ALA A 14 -12.39 -9.67 27.48
N VAL A 15 -12.14 -8.57 28.20
CA VAL A 15 -12.69 -7.25 27.88
C VAL A 15 -12.06 -6.66 26.61
N LEU A 16 -10.76 -6.85 26.38
CA LEU A 16 -10.12 -6.44 25.13
C LEU A 16 -10.61 -7.26 23.94
N MET A 17 -10.78 -8.58 24.09
CA MET A 17 -11.39 -9.40 23.04
C MET A 17 -12.85 -9.02 22.78
N ALA A 18 -13.63 -8.75 23.83
CA ALA A 18 -15.01 -8.29 23.70
C ALA A 18 -15.09 -6.89 23.06
N PHE A 19 -14.20 -5.97 23.43
CA PHE A 19 -14.12 -4.62 22.85
C PHE A 19 -13.71 -4.66 21.36
N LEU A 20 -12.76 -5.52 21.00
CA LEU A 20 -12.35 -5.75 19.61
C LEU A 20 -13.46 -6.43 18.79
N TYR A 21 -14.23 -7.33 19.41
CA TYR A 21 -15.38 -7.98 18.78
C TYR A 21 -16.57 -7.03 18.60
N LEU A 22 -16.85 -6.17 19.58
CA LEU A 22 -17.96 -5.21 19.54
C LEU A 22 -17.69 -3.99 18.64
N ASN A 23 -16.43 -3.55 18.52
CA ASN A 23 -16.04 -2.49 17.58
C ASN A 23 -15.92 -2.97 16.12
N ARG A 24 -16.46 -4.15 15.78
CA ARG A 24 -16.59 -4.59 14.38
C ARG A 24 -17.54 -3.71 13.55
N THR A 25 -18.37 -2.87 14.18
CA THR A 25 -19.35 -2.01 13.48
C THR A 25 -19.65 -0.70 14.25
N ASN A 26 -19.48 0.45 13.57
CA ASN A 26 -19.93 1.84 13.88
C ASN A 26 -19.10 2.71 14.84
N ASP A 27 -18.26 3.60 14.30
CA ASP A 27 -18.56 5.03 14.04
C ASP A 27 -17.25 5.83 13.90
N VAL A 28 -17.04 6.43 12.72
CA VAL A 28 -15.92 7.32 12.42
C VAL A 28 -16.41 8.76 12.49
N GLU A 29 -15.79 9.57 13.34
CA GLU A 29 -15.96 11.02 13.36
C GLU A 29 -15.70 11.61 11.95
N LYS A 30 -16.73 12.23 11.37
CA LYS A 30 -16.66 13.00 10.12
C LYS A 30 -15.71 14.21 10.28
N PRO A 31 -14.81 14.49 9.32
CA PRO A 31 -14.22 15.82 9.18
C PRO A 31 -15.12 16.72 8.30
N ASN A 32 -15.66 17.78 8.92
CA ASN A 32 -16.16 19.07 8.39
C ASN A 32 -17.16 19.10 7.21
N GLU A 33 -18.43 19.33 7.55
CA GLU A 33 -19.61 19.55 6.69
C GLU A 33 -19.76 20.99 6.14
N SER A 34 -18.72 21.65 5.62
CA SER A 34 -18.89 23.02 5.05
C SER A 34 -19.02 23.09 3.53
N ASN A 35 -18.75 22.01 2.78
CA ASN A 35 -18.80 22.03 1.30
C ASN A 35 -19.92 21.18 0.68
N GLN A 36 -20.82 20.58 1.48
CA GLN A 36 -21.89 19.70 1.00
C GLN A 36 -23.28 20.36 0.95
N ILE A 37 -23.41 21.64 1.33
CA ILE A 37 -24.71 22.32 1.37
C ILE A 37 -25.06 22.96 0.01
N GLU A 38 -24.09 23.29 -0.85
CA GLU A 38 -24.39 23.89 -2.17
C GLU A 38 -24.75 22.88 -3.27
N SER A 39 -24.40 21.60 -3.13
CA SER A 39 -24.68 20.57 -4.15
C SER A 39 -26.02 19.85 -3.98
N ASN A 40 -26.73 20.08 -2.87
CA ASN A 40 -27.96 19.35 -2.53
C ASN A 40 -29.28 20.09 -2.82
N GLU A 41 -29.24 21.33 -3.33
CA GLU A 41 -30.47 22.05 -3.75
C GLU A 41 -30.79 21.90 -5.25
N ALA A 42 -29.92 21.30 -6.06
CA ALA A 42 -30.13 21.16 -7.50
C ALA A 42 -30.89 19.88 -7.94
N ASN A 43 -31.06 18.88 -7.07
CA ASN A 43 -31.63 17.57 -7.42
C ASN A 43 -32.93 17.24 -6.67
N LYS A 44 -33.86 18.19 -6.61
CA LYS A 44 -35.27 17.91 -6.28
C LYS A 44 -36.15 18.40 -7.41
N ASN A 45 -36.47 17.48 -8.30
CA ASN A 45 -37.54 17.40 -9.31
C ASN A 45 -36.95 16.48 -10.38
N VAL A 46 -37.19 15.18 -10.35
CA VAL A 46 -38.36 14.53 -10.97
C VAL A 46 -38.45 13.13 -10.37
N ASP A 47 -39.58 12.78 -9.76
CA ASP A 47 -40.05 11.39 -9.61
C ASP A 47 -41.56 11.36 -9.29
N SER A 48 -42.31 10.73 -10.18
CA SER A 48 -43.67 10.18 -10.05
C SER A 48 -43.85 9.35 -11.34
N GLU A 49 -44.15 8.06 -11.37
CA GLU A 49 -45.15 7.28 -10.63
C GLU A 49 -44.80 5.77 -10.55
N ASP A 50 -45.59 5.08 -9.72
CA ASP A 50 -45.49 3.74 -9.11
C ASP A 50 -45.44 2.47 -10.02
N PRO A 51 -45.11 1.29 -9.42
CA PRO A 51 -44.90 -0.01 -10.05
C PRO A 51 -46.07 -1.01 -9.84
N GLU A 52 -46.21 -2.04 -10.68
CA GLU A 52 -46.91 -3.28 -10.30
C GLU A 52 -46.50 -4.53 -11.15
N LEU A 53 -46.06 -5.59 -10.43
CA LEU A 53 -46.43 -7.02 -10.58
C LEU A 53 -45.86 -7.82 -11.80
N ILE A 54 -45.33 -9.06 -11.76
CA ILE A 54 -45.50 -10.26 -10.92
C ILE A 54 -44.37 -11.30 -11.22
N ASN A 55 -44.00 -12.11 -10.21
CA ASN A 55 -43.29 -13.40 -10.31
C ASN A 55 -44.11 -14.47 -11.05
N ASP A 56 -43.52 -15.33 -11.89
CA ASP A 56 -43.42 -16.77 -11.54
C ASP A 56 -42.68 -17.64 -12.57
N VAL A 57 -42.23 -18.77 -12.04
CA VAL A 57 -41.31 -19.78 -12.56
C VAL A 57 -42.02 -20.86 -13.40
N SER A 58 -41.30 -21.33 -14.42
CA SER A 58 -41.25 -22.64 -15.09
C SER A 58 -42.42 -23.64 -15.01
N GLN A 59 -42.90 -24.07 -16.19
CA GLN A 59 -43.09 -25.45 -16.69
C GLN A 59 -44.24 -25.44 -17.71
N ASP A 60 -43.99 -25.78 -18.97
CA ASP A 60 -44.45 -27.08 -19.48
C ASP A 60 -43.93 -27.37 -20.89
N SER A 61 -43.69 -28.65 -21.11
CA SER A 61 -43.33 -29.24 -22.39
C SER A 61 -44.60 -29.53 -23.20
N SER A 62 -44.41 -29.86 -24.48
CA SER A 62 -45.40 -30.46 -25.40
C SER A 62 -46.57 -29.59 -25.88
N ASN A 63 -46.43 -29.04 -27.10
CA ASN A 63 -47.21 -29.57 -28.22
C ASN A 63 -46.63 -29.13 -29.57
N LYS A 64 -46.17 -30.14 -30.33
CA LYS A 64 -46.07 -30.10 -31.79
C LYS A 64 -47.49 -30.11 -32.33
N GLU A 65 -47.90 -29.09 -33.06
CA GLU A 65 -48.83 -29.28 -34.16
C GLU A 65 -48.39 -28.46 -35.37
N ILE A 66 -48.28 -29.21 -36.47
CA ILE A 66 -47.76 -28.82 -37.76
C ILE A 66 -48.86 -28.05 -38.49
N VAL A 67 -48.61 -26.79 -38.81
CA VAL A 67 -49.29 -26.11 -39.93
C VAL A 67 -48.21 -25.70 -40.92
N ASN A 68 -47.87 -26.66 -41.79
CA ASN A 68 -47.18 -26.41 -43.05
C ASN A 68 -48.14 -25.63 -43.96
N ASN A 69 -47.92 -24.33 -44.09
CA ASN A 69 -48.28 -23.58 -45.28
C ASN A 69 -47.02 -22.91 -45.83
N SER A 70 -46.38 -23.65 -46.73
CA SER A 70 -45.66 -23.18 -47.92
C SER A 70 -45.32 -21.69 -48.00
N ILE A 71 -44.10 -21.34 -47.57
CA ILE A 71 -43.19 -20.49 -48.33
C ILE A 71 -41.80 -21.14 -48.18
N ASP A 72 -41.41 -21.92 -49.20
CA ASP A 72 -40.02 -22.30 -49.40
C ASP A 72 -39.23 -21.04 -49.76
N ASN A 73 -38.80 -20.29 -48.74
CA ASN A 73 -37.68 -19.36 -48.85
C ASN A 73 -36.58 -19.93 -47.94
N ALA A 74 -35.96 -21.02 -48.37
CA ALA A 74 -34.63 -21.34 -47.90
C ALA A 74 -33.72 -20.22 -48.42
N LEU A 75 -33.52 -19.20 -47.59
CA LEU A 75 -32.56 -18.12 -47.86
C LEU A 75 -31.26 -18.78 -48.30
N SER A 76 -30.75 -18.36 -49.45
CA SER A 76 -29.46 -18.87 -49.90
C SER A 76 -28.39 -18.42 -48.90
N ASN A 77 -27.25 -19.11 -48.84
CA ASN A 77 -26.12 -18.68 -48.01
C ASN A 77 -25.68 -17.23 -48.32
N ALA A 78 -25.99 -16.71 -49.52
CA ALA A 78 -25.74 -15.31 -49.88
C ALA A 78 -26.75 -14.36 -49.22
N ASP A 79 -28.02 -14.74 -49.12
CA ASP A 79 -29.05 -13.93 -48.47
C ASP A 79 -28.85 -13.87 -46.96
N ILE A 80 -28.40 -14.97 -46.34
CA ILE A 80 -28.03 -15.01 -44.91
C ILE A 80 -26.86 -14.04 -44.65
N LYS A 81 -25.80 -14.10 -45.47
CA LYS A 81 -24.65 -13.18 -45.33
C LYS A 81 -25.02 -11.71 -45.51
N LEU A 82 -25.96 -11.41 -46.42
CA LEU A 82 -26.44 -10.04 -46.61
C LEU A 82 -27.22 -9.53 -45.40
N ILE A 83 -28.01 -10.40 -44.75
CA ILE A 83 -28.73 -10.05 -43.52
C ILE A 83 -27.74 -9.85 -42.36
N GLU A 84 -26.77 -10.75 -42.19
CA GLU A 84 -25.69 -10.63 -41.20
C GLU A 84 -24.91 -9.32 -41.38
N GLU A 85 -24.52 -9.00 -42.62
CA GLU A 85 -23.83 -7.74 -42.91
C GLU A 85 -24.69 -6.50 -42.59
N GLN A 86 -25.99 -6.55 -42.86
CA GLN A 86 -26.89 -5.45 -42.51
C GLN A 86 -27.02 -5.26 -41.00
N ASP A 87 -27.06 -6.34 -40.23
CA ASP A 87 -27.13 -6.28 -38.77
C ASP A 87 -25.79 -5.82 -38.17
N ASP A 88 -24.66 -6.27 -38.72
CA ASP A 88 -23.34 -5.78 -38.36
C ASP A 88 -23.17 -4.29 -38.66
N ARG A 89 -23.71 -3.78 -39.77
CA ARG A 89 -23.72 -2.34 -40.07
C ARG A 89 -24.54 -1.54 -39.07
N LYS A 90 -25.68 -2.06 -38.61
CA LYS A 90 -26.47 -1.40 -37.55
C LYS A 90 -25.75 -1.38 -36.21
N LYS A 91 -24.94 -2.41 -35.92
CA LYS A 91 -24.27 -2.56 -34.63
C LYS A 91 -22.91 -1.85 -34.57
N TYR A 92 -22.14 -1.93 -35.64
CA TYR A 92 -20.73 -1.52 -35.68
C TYR A 92 -20.44 -0.42 -36.72
N GLY A 93 -21.47 0.07 -37.42
CA GLY A 93 -21.39 1.26 -38.27
C GLY A 93 -20.28 1.17 -39.32
N LEU A 94 -19.44 2.20 -39.36
CA LEU A 94 -18.32 2.31 -40.30
C LEU A 94 -17.30 1.16 -40.19
N PHE A 95 -17.27 0.45 -39.06
CA PHE A 95 -16.32 -0.64 -38.77
C PHE A 95 -16.93 -2.04 -38.88
N TYR A 96 -18.12 -2.21 -39.46
CA TYR A 96 -18.80 -3.50 -39.58
C TYR A 96 -17.95 -4.62 -40.22
N LYS A 97 -16.96 -4.29 -41.07
CA LYS A 97 -16.02 -5.26 -41.66
C LYS A 97 -15.16 -5.99 -40.63
N GLY A 98 -15.04 -5.45 -39.43
CA GLY A 98 -14.38 -6.11 -38.30
C GLY A 98 -15.32 -6.94 -37.44
N ALA A 99 -16.61 -7.09 -37.77
CA ALA A 99 -17.55 -7.84 -36.93
C ALA A 99 -17.27 -9.36 -36.92
N ASP A 100 -16.80 -9.90 -38.05
CA ASP A 100 -16.43 -11.30 -38.22
C ASP A 100 -14.94 -11.45 -38.53
N GLY A 101 -14.33 -12.46 -37.94
CA GLY A 101 -12.90 -12.69 -38.06
C GLY A 101 -12.40 -13.83 -37.19
N ILE A 102 -11.14 -14.20 -37.42
CA ILE A 102 -10.44 -15.19 -36.62
C ILE A 102 -9.50 -14.44 -35.67
N ASP A 103 -9.64 -14.71 -34.37
CA ASP A 103 -8.73 -14.18 -33.37
C ASP A 103 -7.36 -14.86 -33.52
N GLN A 104 -6.37 -14.07 -33.94
CA GLN A 104 -4.99 -14.48 -34.11
C GLN A 104 -4.17 -13.89 -32.96
N GLU A 105 -3.19 -14.66 -32.49
CA GLU A 105 -2.30 -14.22 -31.43
C GLU A 105 -0.88 -14.01 -31.96
N ASP A 106 -0.38 -12.79 -31.77
CA ASP A 106 0.98 -12.39 -32.09
C ASP A 106 1.74 -12.03 -30.80
N PHE A 107 3.07 -11.93 -30.87
CA PHE A 107 3.89 -11.62 -29.70
C PHE A 107 5.01 -10.64 -30.01
N LEU A 108 5.34 -9.81 -29.02
CA LEU A 108 6.57 -9.02 -28.97
C LEU A 108 7.33 -9.38 -27.69
N GLN A 109 8.64 -9.52 -27.79
CA GLN A 109 9.49 -9.84 -26.65
C GLN A 109 10.81 -9.08 -26.72
N ASN A 110 11.24 -8.53 -25.59
CA ASN A 110 12.60 -8.04 -25.37
C ASN A 110 13.25 -8.77 -24.18
N SER A 111 14.32 -8.22 -23.61
CA SER A 111 15.02 -8.82 -22.46
C SER A 111 14.28 -8.68 -21.13
N LYS A 112 13.23 -7.85 -21.04
CA LYS A 112 12.51 -7.50 -19.81
C LYS A 112 11.09 -8.07 -19.79
N ILE A 113 10.34 -7.88 -20.88
CA ILE A 113 8.93 -8.28 -20.98
C ILE A 113 8.62 -9.05 -22.26
N ARG A 114 7.60 -9.91 -22.18
CA ARG A 114 6.94 -10.55 -23.30
C ARG A 114 5.47 -10.17 -23.28
N LEU A 115 4.97 -9.70 -24.41
CA LEU A 115 3.60 -9.29 -24.60
C LEU A 115 2.97 -10.15 -25.69
N SER A 116 1.74 -10.60 -25.46
CA SER A 116 0.91 -11.22 -26.49
C SER A 116 -0.23 -10.27 -26.86
N PHE A 117 -0.57 -10.27 -28.15
CA PHE A 117 -1.55 -9.40 -28.76
C PHE A 117 -2.62 -10.25 -29.43
N SER A 118 -3.87 -9.82 -29.31
CA SER A 118 -5.02 -10.47 -29.93
C SER A 118 -5.52 -9.61 -31.08
N SER A 119 -5.72 -10.20 -32.25
CA SER A 119 -6.33 -9.49 -33.39
C SER A 119 -7.75 -9.04 -33.07
N LYS A 120 -8.46 -9.74 -32.17
CA LYS A 120 -9.71 -9.26 -31.58
C LYS A 120 -9.44 -8.12 -30.60
N GLY A 121 -9.89 -6.92 -30.96
CA GLY A 121 -9.65 -5.68 -30.25
C GLY A 121 -8.28 -5.06 -30.45
N ALA A 122 -7.40 -5.71 -31.24
CA ALA A 122 -5.99 -5.34 -31.39
C ALA A 122 -5.32 -5.06 -30.04
N ARG A 123 -5.65 -5.85 -29.01
CA ARG A 123 -5.33 -5.55 -27.61
C ARG A 123 -4.15 -6.36 -27.08
N ILE A 124 -3.48 -5.83 -26.06
CA ILE A 124 -2.55 -6.60 -25.23
C ILE A 124 -3.36 -7.58 -24.39
N ASN A 125 -3.24 -8.87 -24.67
CA ASN A 125 -4.01 -9.90 -23.96
C ASN A 125 -3.21 -10.59 -22.86
N SER A 126 -1.88 -10.53 -22.88
CA SER A 126 -1.05 -11.00 -21.76
C SER A 126 0.25 -10.22 -21.65
N ALA A 127 0.75 -10.11 -20.42
CA ALA A 127 2.05 -9.51 -20.13
C ALA A 127 2.82 -10.39 -19.14
N GLU A 128 4.02 -10.79 -19.54
CA GLU A 128 4.96 -11.59 -18.76
C GLU A 128 6.26 -10.82 -18.54
N ILE A 129 6.85 -10.94 -17.35
CA ILE A 129 8.17 -10.40 -17.03
C ILE A 129 9.20 -11.52 -17.23
N VAL A 130 10.05 -11.36 -18.24
CA VAL A 130 11.00 -12.38 -18.73
C VAL A 130 12.46 -12.03 -18.43
N GLU A 131 12.70 -11.03 -17.58
CA GLU A 131 14.05 -10.66 -17.14
C GLU A 131 14.78 -11.87 -16.52
N LEU A 132 16.01 -12.13 -16.99
CA LEU A 132 16.83 -13.23 -16.52
C LEU A 132 17.85 -12.76 -15.46
N ASN A 133 18.14 -13.63 -14.50
CA ASN A 133 19.23 -13.46 -13.55
C ASN A 133 20.59 -13.87 -14.18
N LYS A 134 21.67 -13.78 -13.40
CA LYS A 134 23.03 -14.13 -13.88
C LYS A 134 23.20 -15.61 -14.23
N ASP A 135 22.34 -16.46 -13.70
CA ASP A 135 22.35 -17.91 -13.89
C ASP A 135 21.48 -18.35 -15.08
N GLY A 136 20.84 -17.39 -15.78
CA GLY A 136 19.98 -17.66 -16.93
C GLY A 136 18.57 -18.11 -16.59
N GLU A 137 18.17 -18.04 -15.31
CA GLU A 137 16.80 -18.29 -14.87
C GLU A 137 15.97 -17.01 -14.82
N TYR A 138 14.64 -17.13 -14.86
CA TYR A 138 13.77 -15.96 -14.67
C TYR A 138 14.00 -15.36 -13.29
N LYS A 139 14.33 -14.07 -13.27
CA LYS A 139 14.62 -13.29 -12.05
C LYS A 139 13.38 -13.23 -11.14
N TYR A 140 12.19 -13.19 -11.74
CA TYR A 140 10.92 -13.11 -11.04
C TYR A 140 10.05 -14.33 -11.37
N LYS A 141 9.60 -15.02 -10.31
CA LYS A 141 8.75 -16.23 -10.36
C LYS A 141 7.59 -16.07 -9.39
N THR A 142 6.48 -16.78 -9.53
CA THR A 142 5.45 -16.82 -8.48
C THR A 142 5.98 -17.51 -7.22
N HIS A 143 5.35 -17.31 -6.06
CA HIS A 143 5.73 -18.04 -4.84
C HIS A 143 5.63 -19.56 -5.04
N THR A 144 4.53 -20.01 -5.67
CA THR A 144 4.30 -21.43 -5.99
C THR A 144 5.39 -21.99 -6.90
N ASP A 145 5.78 -21.28 -7.96
CA ASP A 145 6.86 -21.72 -8.84
C ASP A 145 8.21 -21.75 -8.12
N PHE A 146 8.46 -20.76 -7.25
CA PHE A 146 9.69 -20.69 -6.46
C PHE A 146 9.83 -21.89 -5.51
N VAL A 147 8.81 -22.19 -4.71
CA VAL A 147 8.82 -23.33 -3.77
C VAL A 147 8.95 -24.67 -4.50
N ASN A 148 8.28 -24.81 -5.65
CA ASN A 148 8.32 -26.04 -6.45
C ASN A 148 9.57 -26.15 -7.37
N ASN A 149 10.49 -25.18 -7.33
CA ASN A 149 11.66 -25.10 -8.21
C ASN A 149 11.29 -25.14 -9.71
N VAL A 150 10.18 -24.51 -10.08
CA VAL A 150 9.73 -24.36 -11.46
C VAL A 150 10.22 -23.01 -12.00
N ASN A 151 10.79 -23.00 -13.21
CA ASN A 151 11.33 -21.78 -13.82
C ASN A 151 10.35 -21.17 -14.84
N ASN A 152 9.23 -20.65 -14.34
CA ASN A 152 8.26 -19.90 -15.13
C ASN A 152 8.41 -18.39 -14.91
N PRO A 153 8.22 -17.56 -15.94
CA PRO A 153 8.19 -16.12 -15.77
C PRO A 153 6.91 -15.70 -15.01
N ILE A 154 6.97 -14.55 -14.33
CA ILE A 154 5.74 -13.95 -13.77
C ILE A 154 4.86 -13.46 -14.91
N ARG A 155 3.57 -13.77 -14.79
CA ARG A 155 2.50 -13.23 -15.62
C ARG A 155 1.69 -12.24 -14.81
N LEU A 156 1.52 -11.02 -15.32
CA LEU A 156 0.72 -9.97 -14.66
C LEU A 156 -0.78 -10.14 -14.92
N PHE A 157 -1.12 -10.52 -16.16
CA PHE A 157 -2.48 -10.83 -16.59
C PHE A 157 -2.45 -11.72 -17.84
N ASN A 158 -3.61 -12.31 -18.17
CA ASN A 158 -3.87 -13.18 -19.31
C ASN A 158 -5.12 -12.72 -20.08
N LYS A 159 -5.44 -13.42 -21.16
CA LYS A 159 -6.53 -13.04 -22.08
C LYS A 159 -7.92 -13.06 -21.43
N GLU A 160 -8.11 -13.97 -20.48
CA GLU A 160 -9.38 -14.23 -19.80
C GLU A 160 -9.67 -13.18 -18.73
N ASN A 161 -8.62 -12.63 -18.12
CA ASN A 161 -8.73 -11.73 -16.98
C ASN A 161 -8.29 -10.29 -17.29
N SER A 162 -8.15 -9.94 -18.57
CA SER A 162 -7.82 -8.58 -19.01
C SER A 162 -8.75 -8.09 -20.11
N PHE A 163 -8.91 -6.78 -20.17
CA PHE A 163 -9.61 -6.12 -21.26
C PHE A 163 -8.99 -4.77 -21.62
N GLN A 164 -9.13 -4.44 -22.89
CA GLN A 164 -8.76 -3.17 -23.48
C GLN A 164 -9.73 -2.93 -24.63
N SER A 165 -10.34 -1.76 -24.68
CA SER A 165 -11.29 -1.38 -25.74
C SER A 165 -11.33 0.13 -25.87
N LEU A 166 -11.38 0.62 -27.11
CA LEU A 166 -11.81 1.98 -27.38
C LEU A 166 -13.32 1.99 -27.57
N ARG A 167 -13.96 2.93 -26.90
CA ARG A 167 -15.37 3.25 -27.05
C ARG A 167 -15.51 4.42 -28.01
N ILE A 168 -16.03 4.14 -29.20
CA ILE A 168 -16.15 5.09 -30.31
C ILE A 168 -17.63 5.22 -30.69
N ILE A 169 -18.12 6.45 -30.84
CA ILE A 169 -19.48 6.68 -31.34
C ILE A 169 -19.38 7.09 -32.81
N ASP A 170 -19.96 6.27 -33.68
CA ASP A 170 -20.11 6.53 -35.10
C ASP A 170 -21.08 7.70 -35.34
N GLU A 171 -20.87 8.48 -36.41
CA GLU A 171 -21.77 9.57 -36.81
C GLU A 171 -23.22 9.10 -37.04
N GLU A 172 -23.43 7.87 -37.50
CA GLU A 172 -24.73 7.34 -37.90
C GLU A 172 -25.40 6.50 -36.79
N LEU A 173 -24.69 6.18 -35.71
CA LEU A 173 -25.20 5.36 -34.60
C LEU A 173 -25.56 6.19 -33.36
N GLU A 174 -26.48 5.65 -32.55
CA GLU A 174 -26.82 6.18 -31.22
C GLU A 174 -25.99 5.51 -30.11
N GLU A 175 -25.63 4.25 -30.29
CA GLU A 175 -24.83 3.48 -29.33
C GLU A 175 -23.34 3.53 -29.66
N ALA A 176 -22.51 3.35 -28.63
CA ALA A 176 -21.07 3.32 -28.79
C ALA A 176 -20.57 1.93 -29.22
N ILE A 177 -19.62 1.92 -30.14
CA ILE A 177 -18.91 0.75 -30.61
C ILE A 177 -17.73 0.50 -29.68
N GLU A 178 -17.60 -0.74 -29.20
CA GLU A 178 -16.44 -1.20 -28.43
C GLU A 178 -15.48 -1.93 -29.36
N THR A 179 -14.28 -1.38 -29.57
CA THR A 179 -13.31 -2.02 -30.48
C THR A 179 -12.89 -3.40 -29.99
N GLY A 180 -13.00 -3.69 -28.69
CA GLY A 180 -12.75 -5.01 -28.11
C GLY A 180 -13.59 -6.15 -28.69
N ASP A 181 -14.72 -5.84 -29.33
CA ASP A 181 -15.58 -6.82 -29.99
C ASP A 181 -15.21 -7.06 -31.46
N LEU A 182 -14.36 -6.22 -32.05
CA LEU A 182 -14.02 -6.21 -33.47
C LEU A 182 -12.67 -6.89 -33.76
N PHE A 183 -12.56 -7.49 -34.94
CA PHE A 183 -11.35 -8.11 -35.45
C PHE A 183 -10.57 -7.15 -36.33
N PHE A 184 -9.32 -6.91 -35.96
CA PHE A 184 -8.39 -6.09 -36.74
C PHE A 184 -7.54 -6.99 -37.64
N LYS A 185 -7.13 -6.46 -38.78
CA LYS A 185 -6.19 -7.12 -39.70
C LYS A 185 -4.76 -6.72 -39.38
N LEU A 186 -3.89 -7.69 -39.21
CA LEU A 186 -2.45 -7.47 -39.08
C LEU A 186 -1.89 -6.82 -40.36
N GLN A 187 -1.25 -5.66 -40.23
CA GLN A 187 -0.62 -4.94 -41.34
C GLN A 187 0.88 -5.18 -41.40
N SER A 188 1.53 -5.12 -40.24
CA SER A 188 2.97 -5.36 -40.12
C SER A 188 3.28 -5.98 -38.77
N SER A 189 4.19 -6.95 -38.79
CA SER A 189 4.78 -7.54 -37.59
C SER A 189 6.29 -7.63 -37.80
N SER A 190 7.04 -7.08 -36.86
CA SER A 190 8.50 -7.06 -36.82
C SER A 190 8.95 -7.39 -35.40
N GLU A 191 10.27 -7.56 -35.19
CA GLU A 191 10.80 -7.86 -33.84
C GLU A 191 10.48 -6.79 -32.79
N LYS A 192 10.24 -5.54 -33.21
CA LYS A 192 10.01 -4.39 -32.32
C LYS A 192 8.61 -3.80 -32.39
N ASN A 193 7.92 -3.99 -33.49
CA ASN A 193 6.67 -3.29 -33.76
C ASN A 193 5.64 -4.24 -34.35
N ILE A 194 4.40 -4.09 -33.90
CA ILE A 194 3.22 -4.72 -34.49
C ILE A 194 2.13 -3.67 -34.74
N THR A 195 1.52 -3.72 -35.91
CA THR A 195 0.44 -2.80 -36.31
C THR A 195 -0.77 -3.58 -36.79
N TYR A 196 -1.91 -3.25 -36.21
CA TYR A 196 -3.23 -3.76 -36.55
C TYR A 196 -4.08 -2.64 -37.16
N ARG A 197 -4.89 -2.98 -38.16
CA ARG A 197 -5.80 -2.05 -38.82
C ARG A 197 -7.23 -2.59 -38.83
N LEU A 198 -8.15 -1.73 -38.42
CA LEU A 198 -9.58 -1.91 -38.59
C LEU A 198 -10.02 -1.10 -39.80
N GLU A 199 -10.46 -1.82 -40.84
CA GLU A 199 -10.83 -1.25 -42.14
C GLU A 199 -12.29 -0.80 -42.17
N THR A 200 -12.57 0.15 -43.07
CA THR A 200 -13.93 0.63 -43.35
C THR A 200 -14.34 0.30 -44.78
N ASP A 201 -15.48 0.82 -45.24
CA ASP A 201 -15.86 0.75 -46.66
C ASP A 201 -14.90 1.50 -47.58
N ASN A 202 -14.32 2.59 -47.10
CA ASN A 202 -13.35 3.38 -47.84
C ASN A 202 -11.92 2.94 -47.47
N PRO A 203 -11.08 2.48 -48.42
CA PRO A 203 -9.70 2.11 -48.15
C PRO A 203 -8.83 3.24 -47.56
N ASP A 204 -9.22 4.50 -47.77
CA ASP A 204 -8.54 5.69 -47.23
C ASP A 204 -9.10 6.13 -45.87
N GLN A 205 -9.96 5.32 -45.24
CA GLN A 205 -10.49 5.54 -43.89
C GLN A 205 -10.29 4.28 -43.06
N TYR A 206 -9.55 4.40 -41.96
CA TYR A 206 -9.25 3.25 -41.09
C TYR A 206 -8.78 3.70 -39.71
N LEU A 207 -8.90 2.77 -38.75
CA LEU A 207 -8.34 2.91 -37.41
C LEU A 207 -7.12 1.97 -37.29
N GLU A 208 -5.99 2.50 -36.84
CA GLU A 208 -4.75 1.74 -36.69
C GLU A 208 -4.23 1.78 -35.25
N PHE A 209 -3.90 0.60 -34.74
CA PHE A 209 -3.23 0.41 -33.45
C PHE A 209 -1.81 -0.08 -33.71
N SER A 210 -0.82 0.70 -33.29
CA SER A 210 0.60 0.35 -33.41
C SER A 210 1.23 0.23 -32.04
N TYR A 211 1.86 -0.91 -31.79
CA TYR A 211 2.62 -1.18 -30.57
C TYR A 211 4.10 -1.26 -30.89
N THR A 212 4.93 -0.53 -30.16
CA THR A 212 6.40 -0.55 -30.32
C THR A 212 7.06 -0.89 -29.00
N LEU A 213 7.81 -1.99 -28.98
CA LEU A 213 8.57 -2.47 -27.84
C LEU A 213 10.05 -2.20 -28.06
N GLU A 214 10.59 -1.22 -27.32
CA GLU A 214 12.02 -0.90 -27.37
C GLU A 214 12.88 -1.98 -26.68
N PRO A 215 14.13 -2.18 -27.12
CA PRO A 215 15.07 -3.07 -26.44
C PRO A 215 15.27 -2.67 -24.97
N ASP A 216 15.41 -3.66 -24.10
CA ASP A 216 15.68 -3.50 -22.67
C ASP A 216 14.70 -2.59 -21.88
N SER A 217 13.51 -2.36 -22.43
CA SER A 217 12.47 -1.51 -21.83
C SER A 217 11.39 -2.31 -21.10
N ASN A 218 10.84 -1.75 -20.02
CA ASN A 218 9.64 -2.24 -19.34
C ASN A 218 8.35 -1.54 -19.82
N HIS A 219 8.43 -0.75 -20.90
CA HIS A 219 7.26 -0.12 -21.51
C HIS A 219 7.12 -0.47 -22.98
N VAL A 220 5.87 -0.45 -23.45
CA VAL A 220 5.48 -0.53 -24.86
C VAL A 220 4.76 0.76 -25.23
N ASP A 221 5.20 1.39 -26.31
CA ASP A 221 4.53 2.55 -26.88
C ASP A 221 3.30 2.08 -27.64
N PHE A 222 2.17 2.75 -27.42
CA PHE A 222 0.89 2.48 -28.07
C PHE A 222 0.42 3.74 -28.80
N GLU A 223 0.41 3.70 -30.13
CA GLU A 223 -0.10 4.76 -30.99
C GLU A 223 -1.45 4.34 -31.58
N ILE A 224 -2.47 5.18 -31.38
CA ILE A 224 -3.76 5.09 -32.05
C ILE A 224 -3.77 6.12 -33.18
N ASN A 225 -4.00 5.67 -34.40
CA ASN A 225 -4.05 6.50 -35.60
C ASN A 225 -5.46 6.45 -36.22
N TYR A 226 -6.12 7.60 -36.25
CA TYR A 226 -7.42 7.82 -36.87
C TYR A 226 -7.19 8.43 -38.25
N HIS A 227 -7.08 7.60 -39.29
CA HIS A 227 -6.77 8.09 -40.63
C HIS A 227 -8.05 8.50 -41.36
N ASN A 228 -8.23 9.82 -41.60
CA ASN A 228 -9.39 10.43 -42.25
C ASN A 228 -10.75 10.11 -41.59
N LEU A 229 -10.76 9.96 -40.26
CA LEU A 229 -11.96 9.63 -39.47
C LEU A 229 -12.51 10.83 -38.67
N GLU A 230 -11.90 12.02 -38.78
CA GLU A 230 -12.22 13.16 -37.89
C GLU A 230 -13.70 13.60 -37.91
N ASN A 231 -14.34 13.44 -39.08
CA ASN A 231 -15.74 13.81 -39.32
C ASN A 231 -16.71 12.61 -39.23
N LYS A 232 -16.20 11.39 -39.04
CA LYS A 232 -17.00 10.16 -38.98
C LYS A 232 -17.20 9.61 -37.58
N ILE A 233 -16.38 10.07 -36.65
CA ILE A 233 -16.52 9.76 -35.23
C ILE A 233 -17.14 10.98 -34.54
N ARG A 234 -18.36 10.81 -34.02
CA ARG A 234 -19.12 11.86 -33.32
C ARG A 234 -18.48 12.24 -31.99
N SER A 235 -17.81 11.28 -31.34
CA SER A 235 -17.25 11.43 -30.00
C SER A 235 -16.29 12.63 -29.89
N GLU A 236 -16.70 13.66 -29.14
CA GLU A 236 -15.76 14.62 -28.55
C GLU A 236 -14.85 13.96 -27.49
N GLU A 237 -15.27 12.80 -27.01
CA GLU A 237 -14.65 12.00 -25.95
C GLU A 237 -14.52 10.55 -26.41
N ILE A 238 -13.31 10.12 -26.78
CA ILE A 238 -13.03 8.72 -27.09
C ILE A 238 -12.67 8.02 -25.78
N GLY A 239 -13.56 7.15 -25.32
CA GLY A 239 -13.34 6.39 -24.09
C GLY A 239 -12.31 5.29 -24.32
N MET A 240 -11.35 5.18 -23.42
CA MET A 240 -10.37 4.10 -23.37
C MET A 240 -10.63 3.29 -22.12
N ARG A 241 -11.18 2.10 -22.34
CA ARG A 241 -11.47 1.12 -21.31
C ARG A 241 -10.29 0.18 -21.19
N TRP A 242 -9.73 0.08 -20.00
CA TRP A 242 -8.63 -0.82 -19.70
C TRP A 242 -8.83 -1.42 -18.31
N GLY A 243 -8.57 -2.71 -18.18
CA GLY A 243 -8.67 -3.35 -16.87
C GLY A 243 -8.07 -4.75 -16.86
N MET A 244 -7.84 -5.23 -15.65
CA MET A 244 -7.32 -6.56 -15.41
C MET A 244 -7.75 -7.05 -14.02
N ASP A 245 -7.88 -8.35 -13.86
CA ASP A 245 -7.91 -8.99 -12.54
C ASP A 245 -6.48 -9.37 -12.16
N GLY A 246 -6.05 -8.89 -11.01
CA GLY A 246 -4.72 -9.11 -10.49
C GLY A 246 -4.49 -10.56 -10.13
N ILE A 247 -3.53 -11.23 -10.79
CA ILE A 247 -3.14 -12.60 -10.46
C ILE A 247 -2.37 -12.57 -9.13
N SER A 248 -2.70 -13.46 -8.19
CA SER A 248 -1.91 -13.58 -6.97
C SER A 248 -0.55 -14.20 -7.27
N THR A 249 0.51 -13.54 -6.80
CA THR A 249 1.91 -13.95 -7.09
C THR A 249 2.69 -14.32 -5.84
N GLU A 250 2.12 -14.04 -4.67
CA GLU A 250 2.77 -14.11 -3.36
C GLU A 250 2.18 -15.23 -2.49
N LYS A 251 2.79 -15.49 -1.35
CA LYS A 251 2.41 -16.59 -0.45
C LYS A 251 0.97 -16.52 0.08
N LEU A 252 0.42 -15.32 0.26
CA LEU A 252 -0.96 -15.10 0.70
C LEU A 252 -1.60 -14.00 -0.14
N ALA A 253 -2.67 -14.35 -0.87
CA ALA A 253 -3.45 -13.40 -1.66
C ALA A 253 -4.04 -12.28 -0.78
N ASP A 254 -4.48 -12.59 0.44
CA ASP A 254 -5.04 -11.61 1.39
C ASP A 254 -4.01 -10.52 1.76
N ASP A 255 -2.77 -10.90 2.04
CA ASP A 255 -1.68 -9.93 2.34
C ASP A 255 -1.36 -9.07 1.11
N GLU A 256 -1.34 -9.69 -0.08
CA GLU A 256 -1.14 -8.98 -1.34
C GLU A 256 -2.23 -7.93 -1.58
N ARG A 257 -3.51 -8.32 -1.43
CA ARG A 257 -4.69 -7.45 -1.58
C ARG A 257 -4.63 -6.18 -0.73
N MET A 258 -4.09 -6.27 0.49
CA MET A 258 -3.96 -5.14 1.42
C MET A 258 -2.95 -4.07 0.94
N THR A 259 -2.16 -4.37 -0.08
CA THR A 259 -1.15 -3.45 -0.66
C THR A 259 -1.48 -3.05 -2.09
N CYS A 260 -2.40 -3.74 -2.73
CA CYS A 260 -2.90 -3.48 -4.08
C CYS A 260 -3.80 -2.24 -4.11
N SER A 261 -3.64 -1.40 -5.12
CA SER A 261 -4.46 -0.19 -5.26
C SER A 261 -4.44 0.37 -6.68
N VAL A 262 -5.52 1.02 -7.10
CA VAL A 262 -5.47 1.92 -8.26
C VAL A 262 -4.87 3.26 -7.82
N MET A 263 -3.76 3.65 -8.44
CA MET A 263 -3.13 4.94 -8.24
C MET A 263 -3.23 5.78 -9.52
N TYR A 264 -3.27 7.09 -9.38
CA TYR A 264 -3.32 7.99 -10.53
C TYR A 264 -2.61 9.31 -10.20
N ARG A 265 -2.25 10.06 -11.23
CA ARG A 265 -1.66 11.40 -11.07
C ARG A 265 -2.29 12.38 -12.02
N TYR A 266 -2.77 13.50 -11.47
CA TYR A 266 -3.19 14.65 -12.26
C TYR A 266 -2.01 15.36 -12.92
N ASN A 267 -2.20 16.08 -14.02
CA ASN A 267 -1.14 16.89 -14.62
C ASN A 267 -0.74 18.06 -13.71
N ASN A 268 -1.74 18.74 -13.13
CA ASN A 268 -1.57 19.96 -12.36
C ASN A 268 -1.47 19.75 -10.84
N GLU A 269 -1.82 18.56 -10.36
CA GLU A 269 -1.74 18.19 -8.95
C GLU A 269 -0.80 16.99 -8.76
N GLY A 270 -0.49 16.66 -7.50
CA GLY A 270 0.32 15.49 -7.19
C GLY A 270 -0.45 14.18 -7.45
N ARG A 271 0.22 13.06 -7.18
CA ARG A 271 -0.42 11.74 -7.23
C ARG A 271 -1.47 11.54 -6.13
N ASP A 272 -2.44 10.70 -6.41
CA ASP A 272 -3.48 10.25 -5.49
C ASP A 272 -3.82 8.76 -5.74
N TYR A 273 -4.65 8.16 -4.89
CA TYR A 273 -4.95 6.72 -4.95
C TYR A 273 -6.32 6.39 -4.39
N ILE A 274 -6.91 5.30 -4.90
CA ILE A 274 -8.11 4.71 -4.32
C ILE A 274 -7.71 3.96 -3.05
N THR A 275 -8.24 4.40 -1.91
CA THR A 275 -7.97 3.75 -0.61
C THR A 275 -8.48 2.32 -0.60
N GLU A 276 -7.80 1.44 0.13
CA GLU A 276 -8.16 0.02 0.22
C GLU A 276 -9.55 -0.19 0.86
N ARG A 277 -10.06 0.82 1.58
CA ARG A 277 -11.38 0.82 2.23
C ARG A 277 -12.55 1.28 1.35
N SER A 278 -12.29 1.95 0.23
CA SER A 278 -13.35 2.34 -0.70
C SER A 278 -13.77 1.20 -1.63
N SER A 279 -13.14 0.02 -1.55
CA SER A 279 -13.41 -1.13 -2.43
C SER A 279 -14.73 -1.86 -2.17
N ASN A 280 -15.53 -1.44 -1.18
CA ASN A 280 -16.76 -2.13 -0.77
C ASN A 280 -18.05 -1.43 -1.19
N ASN A 281 -17.95 -0.22 -1.74
CA ASN A 281 -19.08 0.42 -2.41
C ASN A 281 -18.75 0.35 -3.90
N ASP A 282 -19.63 -0.24 -4.70
CA ASP A 282 -19.50 -0.38 -6.17
C ASP A 282 -19.44 0.98 -6.92
N ASP A 283 -19.23 2.09 -6.21
CA ASP A 283 -19.21 3.43 -6.76
C ASP A 283 -17.85 3.70 -7.44
N PRO A 284 -17.83 3.86 -8.77
CA PRO A 284 -16.61 4.21 -9.47
C PRO A 284 -16.12 5.58 -9.00
N LEU A 285 -14.80 5.72 -8.77
CA LEU A 285 -14.21 7.02 -8.51
C LEU A 285 -14.23 7.83 -9.81
N LYS A 286 -14.98 8.93 -9.80
CA LYS A 286 -14.96 9.91 -10.89
C LYS A 286 -13.72 10.79 -10.76
N ILE A 287 -12.97 10.90 -11.84
CA ILE A 287 -11.79 11.75 -11.96
C ILE A 287 -12.21 13.12 -12.48
N GLU A 288 -11.91 14.15 -11.68
CA GLU A 288 -12.21 15.55 -11.97
C GLU A 288 -10.92 16.30 -12.35
N GLY A 289 -10.33 15.95 -13.50
CA GLY A 289 -9.18 16.65 -14.04
C GLY A 289 -8.26 15.80 -14.92
N ASP A 290 -7.39 16.48 -15.63
CA ASP A 290 -6.46 15.86 -16.57
C ASP A 290 -5.43 14.98 -15.85
N LEU A 291 -5.36 13.69 -16.20
CA LEU A 291 -4.38 12.73 -15.71
C LEU A 291 -3.14 12.65 -16.62
N ASN A 292 -2.02 12.37 -15.97
CA ASN A 292 -0.75 11.99 -16.60
C ASN A 292 -0.64 10.47 -16.75
N TRP A 293 -1.01 9.73 -15.69
CA TRP A 293 -0.95 8.28 -15.66
C TRP A 293 -2.00 7.67 -14.72
N VAL A 294 -2.36 6.41 -15.02
CA VAL A 294 -3.18 5.52 -14.19
C VAL A 294 -2.41 4.23 -13.98
N ALA A 295 -2.23 3.81 -12.73
CA ALA A 295 -1.47 2.64 -12.34
C ALA A 295 -2.35 1.61 -11.63
N PHE A 296 -2.31 0.38 -12.11
CA PHE A 296 -2.79 -0.80 -11.40
C PHE A 296 -1.63 -1.37 -10.60
N LYS A 297 -1.50 -0.91 -9.36
CA LYS A 297 -0.40 -1.29 -8.48
C LYS A 297 -0.72 -2.61 -7.78
N HIS A 298 0.12 -3.62 -8.02
CA HIS A 298 0.25 -4.81 -7.17
C HIS A 298 1.33 -4.62 -6.11
N LYS A 299 1.54 -5.62 -5.26
CA LYS A 299 2.55 -5.59 -4.19
C LYS A 299 3.96 -5.30 -4.73
N PHE A 300 4.45 -6.12 -5.66
CA PHE A 300 5.80 -5.99 -6.23
C PHE A 300 5.84 -5.58 -7.70
N PHE A 301 4.72 -5.57 -8.40
CA PHE A 301 4.64 -5.24 -9.82
C PHE A 301 3.56 -4.19 -10.07
N SER A 302 3.63 -3.51 -11.20
CA SER A 302 2.56 -2.60 -11.62
C SER A 302 2.37 -2.66 -13.12
N SER A 303 1.12 -2.48 -13.53
CA SER A 303 0.75 -2.14 -14.90
C SER A 303 0.33 -0.68 -14.91
N ILE A 304 0.89 0.15 -15.80
CA ILE A 304 0.66 1.60 -15.77
C ILE A 304 0.37 2.09 -17.18
N LEU A 305 -0.74 2.79 -17.35
CA LEU A 305 -1.05 3.57 -18.53
C LEU A 305 -0.52 4.99 -18.33
N ILE A 306 0.42 5.39 -19.18
CA ILE A 306 1.05 6.72 -19.18
C ILE A 306 0.63 7.42 -20.48
N SER A 307 0.33 8.70 -20.40
CA SER A 307 0.01 9.51 -21.58
C SER A 307 0.89 10.76 -21.62
N GLU A 308 1.43 11.05 -22.80
CA GLU A 308 2.13 12.31 -23.06
C GLU A 308 1.14 13.48 -23.21
N ASN A 309 -0.08 13.18 -23.66
CA ASN A 309 -1.16 14.14 -23.76
C ASN A 309 -2.13 14.02 -22.56
N PRO A 310 -2.77 15.11 -22.12
CA PRO A 310 -3.73 15.05 -21.01
C PRO A 310 -4.86 14.04 -21.23
N ILE A 311 -5.04 13.11 -20.29
CA ILE A 311 -6.21 12.22 -20.21
C ILE A 311 -7.28 12.97 -19.40
N LYS A 312 -8.38 13.41 -20.01
CA LYS A 312 -9.22 14.48 -19.41
C LYS A 312 -10.02 14.11 -18.18
N SER A 313 -10.74 13.00 -18.24
CA SER A 313 -11.71 12.59 -17.24
C SER A 313 -11.94 11.09 -17.34
N GLY A 314 -12.48 10.48 -16.31
CA GLY A 314 -12.75 9.04 -16.34
C GLY A 314 -13.28 8.48 -15.04
N TYR A 315 -13.54 7.18 -15.07
CA TYR A 315 -13.96 6.38 -13.94
C TYR A 315 -12.90 5.34 -13.63
N LEU A 316 -12.47 5.31 -12.37
CA LEU A 316 -11.54 4.30 -11.87
C LEU A 316 -12.27 3.39 -10.89
N VAL A 317 -12.07 2.09 -11.02
CA VAL A 317 -12.70 1.07 -10.17
C VAL A 317 -11.64 0.15 -9.60
N GLN A 318 -11.80 -0.14 -8.30
CA GLN A 318 -11.03 -1.12 -7.57
C GLN A 318 -11.98 -2.00 -6.78
N GLU A 319 -12.02 -3.29 -7.08
CA GLU A 319 -12.89 -4.28 -6.43
C GLU A 319 -12.03 -5.42 -5.87
N GLN A 320 -12.15 -5.72 -4.57
CA GLN A 320 -11.42 -6.85 -3.98
C GLN A 320 -12.07 -8.17 -4.39
N LEU A 321 -11.28 -9.07 -4.95
CA LEU A 321 -11.73 -10.41 -5.34
C LEU A 321 -11.46 -11.38 -4.18
N GLN A 322 -12.51 -12.00 -3.65
CA GLN A 322 -12.39 -13.04 -2.62
C GLN A 322 -11.99 -14.37 -3.28
N SER A 323 -10.74 -14.45 -3.74
CA SER A 323 -10.15 -15.61 -4.41
C SER A 323 -8.71 -15.84 -3.94
N GLU A 324 -8.24 -17.08 -4.03
CA GLU A 324 -6.83 -17.41 -3.85
C GLU A 324 -6.01 -17.09 -5.11
N ASP A 325 -6.59 -17.24 -6.29
CA ASP A 325 -5.91 -17.02 -7.58
C ASP A 325 -5.84 -15.53 -7.97
N TYR A 326 -6.77 -14.72 -7.45
CA TYR A 326 -6.91 -13.31 -7.79
C TYR A 326 -6.98 -12.40 -6.57
N THR A 327 -6.43 -11.20 -6.72
CA THR A 327 -6.35 -10.20 -5.64
C THR A 327 -7.42 -9.12 -5.81
N ILE A 328 -7.27 -8.26 -6.82
CA ILE A 328 -8.11 -7.11 -7.05
C ILE A 328 -8.44 -7.01 -8.54
N ARG A 329 -9.67 -6.63 -8.84
CA ARG A 329 -10.10 -6.20 -10.17
C ARG A 329 -9.88 -4.71 -10.32
N TYR A 330 -9.09 -4.34 -11.31
CA TYR A 330 -8.79 -2.96 -11.67
C TYR A 330 -9.52 -2.60 -12.95
N LYS A 331 -10.19 -1.45 -12.99
CA LYS A 331 -10.76 -0.90 -14.22
C LYS A 331 -10.48 0.60 -14.31
N SER A 332 -10.23 1.04 -15.52
CA SER A 332 -10.02 2.43 -15.91
C SER A 332 -10.86 2.68 -17.15
N ASP A 333 -11.73 3.66 -17.09
CA ASP A 333 -12.54 4.13 -18.22
C ASP A 333 -12.24 5.62 -18.38
N VAL A 334 -11.25 5.95 -19.21
CA VAL A 334 -10.70 7.30 -19.30
C VAL A 334 -10.88 7.89 -20.69
N ILE A 335 -11.03 9.21 -20.78
CA ILE A 335 -11.27 9.91 -22.03
C ILE A 335 -9.95 10.40 -22.62
N LEU A 336 -9.67 9.95 -23.84
CA LEU A 336 -8.53 10.38 -24.63
C LEU A 336 -8.83 11.68 -25.38
N PRO A 337 -7.82 12.54 -25.60
CA PRO A 337 -8.02 13.77 -26.37
C PRO A 337 -8.32 13.47 -27.84
N LYS A 338 -9.20 14.26 -28.44
CA LYS A 338 -9.47 14.21 -29.89
C LYS A 338 -8.22 14.67 -30.65
N SER A 339 -7.56 13.73 -31.33
CA SER A 339 -6.43 13.97 -32.22
C SER A 339 -6.37 12.85 -33.25
N ASP A 340 -5.89 13.15 -34.46
CA ASP A 340 -5.65 12.15 -35.51
C ASP A 340 -4.68 11.06 -35.02
N LYS A 341 -3.79 11.41 -34.09
CA LYS A 341 -2.84 10.49 -33.47
C LYS A 341 -2.79 10.66 -31.96
N VAL A 342 -3.06 9.59 -31.24
CA VAL A 342 -2.94 9.55 -29.77
C VAL A 342 -1.81 8.62 -29.39
N LYS A 343 -0.84 9.14 -28.64
CA LYS A 343 0.32 8.38 -28.13
C LYS A 343 0.16 8.11 -26.65
N LEU A 344 0.22 6.84 -26.31
CA LEU A 344 0.15 6.29 -24.97
C LEU A 344 1.35 5.38 -24.74
N LYS A 345 1.66 5.09 -23.49
CA LYS A 345 2.68 4.12 -23.11
C LYS A 345 2.11 3.21 -22.04
N PHE A 346 2.28 1.90 -22.22
CA PHE A 346 1.99 0.94 -21.16
C PHE A 346 3.29 0.49 -20.54
N PHE A 347 3.45 0.68 -19.24
CA PHE A 347 4.52 0.08 -18.45
C PHE A 347 4.02 -1.21 -17.81
N PHE A 348 4.83 -2.26 -17.88
CA PHE A 348 4.61 -3.53 -17.21
C PHE A 348 5.93 -3.95 -16.57
N GLY A 349 6.00 -4.00 -15.24
CA GLY A 349 7.28 -4.30 -14.62
C GLY A 349 7.30 -4.25 -13.10
N PRO A 350 8.50 -4.42 -12.52
CA PRO A 350 8.71 -4.42 -11.09
C PRO A 350 8.60 -3.02 -10.47
N ASN A 351 8.14 -2.97 -9.22
CA ASN A 351 8.07 -1.77 -8.39
C ASN A 351 9.45 -1.45 -7.80
N GLU A 352 10.36 -1.00 -8.66
CA GLU A 352 11.71 -0.55 -8.28
C GLU A 352 11.79 0.99 -8.26
N TYR A 353 12.36 1.57 -7.20
CA TYR A 353 12.37 3.02 -7.02
C TYR A 353 13.17 3.74 -8.12
N ASP A 354 14.41 3.30 -8.39
CA ASP A 354 15.27 3.90 -9.42
C ASP A 354 14.64 3.81 -10.82
N LEU A 355 13.96 2.69 -11.13
CA LEU A 355 13.25 2.50 -12.39
C LEU A 355 12.08 3.49 -12.51
N MET A 356 11.25 3.59 -11.47
CA MET A 356 10.07 4.47 -11.47
C MET A 356 10.45 5.95 -11.45
N ALA A 357 11.53 6.31 -10.76
CA ALA A 357 12.06 7.68 -10.74
C ALA A 357 12.59 8.13 -12.11
N SER A 358 12.99 7.20 -12.99
CA SER A 358 13.50 7.53 -14.33
C SER A 358 12.46 8.12 -15.29
N TYR A 359 11.16 7.97 -15.00
CA TYR A 359 10.06 8.49 -15.83
C TYR A 359 9.72 9.98 -15.55
N ASP A 360 10.35 10.62 -14.56
CA ASP A 360 10.24 12.05 -14.21
C ASP A 360 8.78 12.59 -14.06
N ASN A 361 7.87 11.75 -13.59
CA ASN A 361 6.44 12.05 -13.47
C ASN A 361 5.83 11.56 -12.14
N GLU A 362 6.64 11.57 -11.07
CA GLU A 362 6.29 11.08 -9.72
C GLU A 362 5.86 9.61 -9.64
N MET A 363 6.17 8.79 -10.64
CA MET A 363 5.91 7.34 -10.63
C MET A 363 6.66 6.62 -9.49
N ASP A 364 7.78 7.16 -9.00
CA ASP A 364 8.47 6.67 -7.80
C ASP A 364 7.58 6.67 -6.54
N GLY A 365 6.53 7.49 -6.57
CA GLY A 365 5.51 7.55 -5.53
C GLY A 365 4.51 6.39 -5.51
N ILE A 366 4.55 5.49 -6.50
CA ILE A 366 3.78 4.22 -6.51
C ILE A 366 4.26 3.31 -5.37
N ILE A 367 5.55 3.34 -5.06
CA ILE A 367 6.11 2.59 -3.95
C ILE A 367 5.76 3.31 -2.64
N ASN A 368 5.09 2.59 -1.74
CA ASN A 368 4.61 3.17 -0.49
C ASN A 368 5.75 3.27 0.55
N LEU A 369 6.62 4.27 0.39
CA LEU A 369 7.73 4.58 1.29
C LEU A 369 7.30 5.45 2.51
N GLY A 370 6.00 5.64 2.71
CA GLY A 370 5.42 6.51 3.74
C GLY A 370 5.22 7.97 3.31
N TRP A 371 4.67 8.79 4.20
CA TRP A 371 4.36 10.21 3.93
C TRP A 371 5.40 11.17 4.50
N GLY A 372 5.57 12.33 3.84
CA GLY A 372 6.37 13.46 4.34
C GLY A 372 7.78 13.07 4.80
N ILE A 373 8.05 13.23 6.10
CA ILE A 373 9.37 12.97 6.70
C ILE A 373 9.80 11.50 6.63
N PHE A 374 8.86 10.56 6.50
CA PHE A 374 9.16 9.13 6.41
C PHE A 374 9.74 8.77 5.05
N ARG A 375 9.13 9.24 3.96
CA ARG A 375 9.69 9.12 2.61
C ARG A 375 11.04 9.83 2.49
N TRP A 376 11.14 11.04 3.05
CA TRP A 376 12.42 11.76 3.11
C TRP A 376 13.52 10.95 3.81
N THR A 377 13.19 10.32 4.95
CA THR A 377 14.14 9.46 5.68
C THR A 377 14.50 8.21 4.87
N ASN A 378 13.54 7.64 4.15
CA ASN A 378 13.78 6.47 3.31
C ASN A 378 14.77 6.78 2.17
N ASN A 379 14.47 7.81 1.39
CA ASN A 379 15.23 8.17 0.18
C ASN A 379 16.64 8.70 0.51
N ILE A 380 16.82 9.39 1.65
CA ILE A 380 18.13 9.95 2.03
C ILE A 380 18.97 8.97 2.84
N MET A 381 18.36 8.12 3.65
CA MET A 381 19.09 7.30 4.61
C MET A 381 18.97 5.80 4.33
N ILE A 382 17.76 5.24 4.28
CA ILE A 382 17.57 3.79 4.27
C ILE A 382 17.98 3.19 2.93
N GLU A 383 17.43 3.70 1.84
CA GLU A 383 17.66 3.18 0.49
C GLU A 383 19.12 3.33 0.04
N PRO A 384 19.80 4.50 0.19
CA PRO A 384 21.21 4.61 -0.18
C PRO A 384 22.12 3.66 0.61
N ILE A 385 21.85 3.46 1.91
CA ILE A 385 22.61 2.50 2.73
C ILE A 385 22.32 1.07 2.25
N PHE A 386 21.07 0.75 1.95
CA PHE A 386 20.68 -0.57 1.45
C PHE A 386 21.35 -0.88 0.10
N ASN A 387 21.31 0.05 -0.85
CA ASN A 387 21.95 -0.08 -2.17
C ASN A 387 23.48 -0.18 -2.05
N PHE A 388 24.09 0.59 -1.14
CA PHE A 388 25.51 0.48 -0.84
C PHE A 388 25.88 -0.92 -0.31
N LEU A 389 25.10 -1.46 0.63
CA LEU A 389 25.33 -2.81 1.17
C LEU A 389 25.07 -3.90 0.13
N LYS A 390 24.04 -3.73 -0.70
CA LYS A 390 23.73 -4.61 -1.85
C LYS A 390 24.89 -4.66 -2.84
N SER A 391 25.57 -3.54 -3.07
CA SER A 391 26.74 -3.48 -3.98
C SER A 391 27.90 -4.40 -3.57
N TRP A 392 27.96 -4.83 -2.29
CA TRP A 392 28.97 -5.78 -1.81
C TRP A 392 28.68 -7.23 -2.21
N GLY A 393 27.51 -7.53 -2.79
CA GLY A 393 27.15 -8.87 -3.26
C GLY A 393 26.96 -9.88 -2.12
N ILE A 394 26.65 -9.42 -0.92
CA ILE A 394 26.38 -10.27 0.25
C ILE A 394 24.88 -10.63 0.32
N GLY A 395 24.53 -11.74 0.98
CA GLY A 395 23.14 -12.18 1.10
C GLY A 395 22.24 -11.17 1.85
N PHE A 396 20.96 -11.10 1.47
CA PHE A 396 20.04 -10.07 1.95
C PHE A 396 19.78 -10.08 3.46
N GLY A 397 19.81 -11.24 4.13
CA GLY A 397 19.77 -11.27 5.59
C GLY A 397 20.99 -10.61 6.25
N TRP A 398 22.17 -10.71 5.66
CA TRP A 398 23.34 -9.96 6.13
C TRP A 398 23.20 -8.46 5.84
N ILE A 399 22.60 -8.09 4.71
CA ILE A 399 22.29 -6.70 4.39
C ILE A 399 21.37 -6.10 5.46
N ILE A 400 20.29 -6.78 5.86
CA ILE A 400 19.37 -6.30 6.91
C ILE A 400 20.10 -6.13 8.25
N LEU A 401 20.96 -7.08 8.63
CA LEU A 401 21.77 -7.00 9.86
C LEU A 401 22.69 -5.77 9.82
N LEU A 402 23.41 -5.57 8.71
CA LEU A 402 24.34 -4.45 8.56
C LEU A 402 23.61 -3.12 8.48
N LEU A 403 22.49 -3.04 7.75
CA LEU A 403 21.61 -1.87 7.74
C LEU A 403 21.22 -1.48 9.17
N THR A 404 20.78 -2.47 9.96
CA THR A 404 20.46 -2.28 11.38
C THR A 404 21.66 -1.73 12.15
N LEU A 405 22.85 -2.30 11.96
CA LEU A 405 24.07 -1.87 12.63
C LEU A 405 24.44 -0.41 12.27
N PHE A 406 24.41 -0.06 10.98
CA PHE A 406 24.68 1.29 10.49
C PHE A 406 23.73 2.31 11.10
N VAL A 407 22.42 2.02 11.07
CA VAL A 407 21.39 2.88 11.69
C VAL A 407 21.66 3.07 13.18
N LYS A 408 21.99 1.99 13.91
CA LYS A 408 22.26 2.05 15.35
C LYS A 408 23.53 2.83 15.67
N ILE A 409 24.57 2.76 14.83
CA ILE A 409 25.80 3.55 14.98
C ILE A 409 25.51 5.04 14.79
N ILE A 410 24.71 5.41 13.80
CA ILE A 410 24.34 6.83 13.54
C ILE A 410 23.58 7.41 14.75
N ILE A 411 22.67 6.64 15.36
CA ILE A 411 21.85 7.09 16.50
C ILE A 411 22.59 6.91 17.84
N LEU A 412 23.70 6.15 17.89
CA LEU A 412 24.47 5.87 19.11
C LEU A 412 24.75 7.09 20.02
N PRO A 413 25.19 8.27 19.53
CA PRO A 413 25.42 9.43 20.39
C PRO A 413 24.14 9.91 21.10
N LEU A 414 22.99 9.78 20.44
CA LEU A 414 21.70 10.11 21.04
C LEU A 414 21.31 9.07 22.09
N THR A 415 21.47 7.79 21.77
CA THR A 415 21.23 6.66 22.68
C THR A 415 22.07 6.77 23.94
N TYR A 416 23.34 7.18 23.82
CA TYR A 416 24.22 7.44 24.96
C TYR A 416 23.70 8.53 25.90
N LYS A 417 23.23 9.67 25.34
CA LYS A 417 22.62 10.75 26.13
C LYS A 417 21.38 10.26 26.88
N ASN A 418 20.57 9.40 26.25
CA ASN A 418 19.40 8.82 26.89
C ASN A 418 19.75 7.91 28.06
N TYR A 419 20.65 6.95 27.86
CA TYR A 419 21.06 6.05 28.94
C TYR A 419 21.72 6.80 30.10
N THR A 420 22.49 7.85 29.81
CA THR A 420 23.05 8.74 30.84
C THR A 420 21.95 9.47 31.62
N SER A 421 20.89 9.93 30.94
CA SER A 421 19.74 10.55 31.59
C SER A 421 18.95 9.56 32.46
N SER A 422 18.74 8.35 31.95
CA SER A 422 18.09 7.26 32.68
C SER A 422 18.88 6.84 33.92
N ALA A 423 20.21 6.83 33.86
CA ALA A 423 21.07 6.60 35.01
C ALA A 423 20.94 7.71 36.08
N LYS A 424 20.90 8.98 35.67
CA LYS A 424 20.61 10.11 36.59
C LYS A 424 19.24 9.96 37.27
N MET A 425 18.23 9.52 36.52
CA MET A 425 16.90 9.26 37.05
C MET A 425 16.90 8.12 38.08
N LYS A 426 17.63 7.03 37.80
CA LYS A 426 17.81 5.90 38.72
C LYS A 426 18.41 6.36 40.06
N VAL A 427 19.41 7.24 40.03
CA VAL A 427 20.01 7.83 41.24
C VAL A 427 19.01 8.68 42.02
N LEU A 428 18.09 9.36 41.35
CA LEU A 428 17.08 10.23 41.98
C LEU A 428 15.85 9.48 42.51
N LYS A 429 15.64 8.23 42.05
CA LYS A 429 14.52 7.36 42.44
C LYS A 429 14.24 7.31 43.95
N PRO A 430 15.22 7.15 44.87
CA PRO A 430 14.94 7.16 46.32
C PRO A 430 14.36 8.49 46.82
N GLU A 431 14.76 9.62 46.25
CA GLU A 431 14.23 10.93 46.65
C GLU A 431 12.80 11.15 46.11
N ILE A 432 12.53 10.64 44.91
CA ILE A 432 11.17 10.63 44.33
C ILE A 432 10.24 9.70 45.14
N ALA A 433 10.77 8.58 45.65
CA ALA A 433 10.03 7.69 46.54
C ALA A 433 9.65 8.38 47.85
N LYS A 434 10.58 9.11 48.48
CA LYS A 434 10.28 9.93 49.68
C LYS A 434 9.20 10.98 49.44
N ILE A 435 9.24 11.66 48.29
CA ILE A 435 8.16 12.59 47.89
C ILE A 435 6.84 11.81 47.74
N THR A 436 6.88 10.62 47.15
CA THR A 436 5.67 9.80 46.95
C THR A 436 5.07 9.32 48.28
N GLU A 437 5.89 8.86 49.22
CA GLU A 437 5.47 8.46 50.58
C GLU A 437 4.86 9.63 51.36
N LYS A 438 5.44 10.84 51.27
CA LYS A 438 4.90 12.06 51.92
C LYS A 438 3.46 12.40 51.52
N TYR A 439 3.05 11.99 50.32
CA TYR A 439 1.71 12.23 49.78
C TYR A 439 0.87 10.94 49.67
N GLN A 440 1.34 9.83 50.21
CA GLN A 440 0.62 8.56 50.21
C GLN A 440 -0.66 8.66 51.07
N GLY A 441 -1.78 8.14 50.55
CA GLY A 441 -3.09 8.22 51.22
C GLY A 441 -3.87 9.52 50.99
N LYS A 442 -3.33 10.50 50.25
CA LYS A 442 -4.04 11.74 49.88
C LYS A 442 -4.50 11.68 48.42
N THR A 443 -5.80 11.52 48.20
CA THR A 443 -6.40 11.35 46.87
C THR A 443 -6.90 12.67 46.25
N ASP A 444 -6.81 13.77 46.99
CA ASP A 444 -7.29 15.08 46.53
C ASP A 444 -6.47 15.60 45.34
N LYS A 445 -7.15 16.25 44.39
CA LYS A 445 -6.52 16.90 43.20
C LYS A 445 -5.38 17.86 43.61
N ASP A 446 -5.53 18.54 44.74
CA ASP A 446 -4.51 19.44 45.28
C ASP A 446 -3.26 18.72 45.80
N ALA A 447 -3.43 17.54 46.39
CA ALA A 447 -2.31 16.72 46.84
C ALA A 447 -1.52 16.16 45.65
N ALA A 448 -2.22 15.72 44.59
CA ALA A 448 -1.60 15.29 43.34
C ALA A 448 -0.81 16.42 42.67
N MET A 449 -1.37 17.64 42.60
CA MET A 449 -0.67 18.81 42.06
C MET A 449 0.55 19.20 42.91
N LYS A 450 0.45 19.16 44.25
CA LYS A 450 1.59 19.44 45.15
C LYS A 450 2.70 18.40 44.99
N LYS A 451 2.35 17.11 44.91
CA LYS A 451 3.30 16.02 44.60
C LYS A 451 4.02 16.28 43.29
N GLN A 452 3.28 16.58 42.21
CA GLN A 452 3.87 16.87 40.89
C GLN A 452 4.80 18.08 40.93
N ARG A 453 4.43 19.16 41.62
CA ARG A 453 5.27 20.37 41.78
C ARG A 453 6.55 20.09 42.57
N GLU A 454 6.48 19.32 43.66
CA GLU A 454 7.67 18.93 44.43
C GLU A 454 8.61 18.05 43.60
N THR A 455 8.06 17.05 42.89
CA THR A 455 8.84 16.21 41.97
C THR A 455 9.50 17.02 40.85
N MET A 456 8.79 17.98 40.24
CA MET A 456 9.36 18.88 39.23
C MET A 456 10.40 19.84 39.80
N SER A 457 10.21 20.33 41.03
CA SER A 457 11.22 21.15 41.70
C SER A 457 12.49 20.35 41.95
N LEU A 458 12.36 19.08 42.33
CA LEU A 458 13.50 18.18 42.52
C LEU A 458 14.27 17.98 41.21
N TYR A 459 13.58 17.66 40.10
CA TYR A 459 14.20 17.54 38.77
C TYR A 459 14.95 18.81 38.37
N LYS A 460 14.35 19.98 38.63
CA LYS A 460 14.98 21.27 38.33
C LYS A 460 16.23 21.52 39.20
N GLN A 461 16.19 21.18 40.48
CA GLN A 461 17.30 21.36 41.41
C GLN A 461 18.49 20.44 41.08
N THR A 462 18.20 19.22 40.63
CA THR A 462 19.25 18.24 40.28
C THR A 462 19.77 18.40 38.85
N GLY A 463 19.09 19.19 38.01
CA GLY A 463 19.43 19.37 36.60
C GLY A 463 19.11 18.14 35.74
N VAL A 464 18.23 17.26 36.24
CA VAL A 464 17.80 16.04 35.54
C VAL A 464 16.53 16.35 34.75
N ASN A 465 16.53 16.06 33.45
CA ASN A 465 15.36 16.25 32.60
C ASN A 465 14.55 14.94 32.51
N PRO A 466 13.31 14.88 33.03
CA PRO A 466 12.48 13.68 32.93
C PRO A 466 12.10 13.33 31.48
N MET A 467 12.05 14.31 30.58
CA MET A 467 11.70 14.10 29.16
C MET A 467 12.87 13.60 28.31
N ALA A 468 14.10 13.70 28.80
CA ALA A 468 15.26 13.17 28.06
C ALA A 468 15.19 11.64 27.87
N GLY A 469 14.33 10.94 28.63
CA GLY A 469 14.02 9.52 28.49
C GLY A 469 13.23 9.16 27.22
N CYS A 470 12.33 10.04 26.73
CA CYS A 470 11.47 9.75 25.57
C CYS A 470 11.95 10.38 24.26
N ILE A 471 12.88 11.34 24.30
CA ILE A 471 13.45 12.00 23.12
C ILE A 471 13.99 11.02 22.05
N PRO A 472 14.72 9.94 22.41
CA PRO A 472 15.23 9.03 21.37
C PRO A 472 14.13 8.25 20.68
N VAL A 473 13.05 7.90 21.38
CA VAL A 473 11.91 7.24 20.74
C VAL A 473 11.38 8.15 19.64
N LEU A 474 11.16 9.43 19.95
CA LEU A 474 10.61 10.40 19.00
C LEU A 474 11.51 10.64 17.79
N ILE A 475 12.83 10.69 17.98
CA ILE A 475 13.81 10.82 16.87
C ILE A 475 13.99 9.50 16.11
N GLN A 476 13.77 8.36 16.76
CA GLN A 476 13.87 7.04 16.14
C GLN A 476 12.59 6.68 15.35
N MET A 477 11.42 7.24 15.71
CA MET A 477 10.15 6.95 15.04
C MET A 477 10.21 7.13 13.52
N PRO A 478 10.79 8.22 12.95
CA PRO A 478 10.92 8.36 11.49
C PRO A 478 11.75 7.27 10.83
N ILE A 479 12.86 6.89 11.46
CA ILE A 479 13.75 5.84 10.96
C ILE A 479 13.07 4.47 11.03
N LEU A 480 12.36 4.21 12.13
CA LEU A 480 11.61 2.98 12.32
C LEU A 480 10.51 2.82 11.27
N LEU A 481 9.74 3.87 11.04
CA LEU A 481 8.65 3.88 10.06
C LEU A 481 9.17 3.79 8.63
N ALA A 482 10.33 4.40 8.33
CA ALA A 482 10.99 4.26 7.03
C ALA A 482 11.34 2.78 6.76
N VAL A 483 12.01 2.11 7.70
CA VAL A 483 12.35 0.67 7.55
C VAL A 483 11.09 -0.21 7.51
N PHE A 484 10.08 0.10 8.34
CA PHE A 484 8.81 -0.61 8.36
C PHE A 484 8.08 -0.58 7.00
N ARG A 485 8.21 0.53 6.27
CA ARG A 485 7.64 0.67 4.92
C ARG A 485 8.53 0.08 3.85
N PHE A 486 9.85 0.28 3.97
CA PHE A 486 10.83 -0.09 2.95
C PHE A 486 11.02 -1.61 2.79
N LEU A 487 11.22 -2.35 3.89
CA LEU A 487 11.54 -3.78 3.78
C LEU A 487 10.41 -4.59 3.13
N PRO A 488 9.12 -4.43 3.52
CA PRO A 488 8.04 -5.17 2.88
C PRO A 488 7.78 -4.76 1.43
N SER A 489 8.11 -3.53 1.04
CA SER A 489 7.92 -3.04 -0.34
C SER A 489 9.11 -3.32 -1.26
N SER A 490 10.24 -3.78 -0.72
CA SER A 490 11.46 -3.98 -1.50
C SER A 490 11.39 -5.29 -2.28
N ILE A 491 11.29 -5.19 -3.61
CA ILE A 491 11.31 -6.35 -4.50
C ILE A 491 12.62 -7.15 -4.40
N ASP A 492 13.72 -6.49 -4.02
CA ASP A 492 15.02 -7.15 -3.83
C ASP A 492 15.00 -8.21 -2.72
N LEU A 493 14.11 -8.11 -1.74
CA LEU A 493 13.98 -9.09 -0.66
C LEU A 493 13.13 -10.30 -1.04
N ARG A 494 12.40 -10.21 -2.16
CA ARG A 494 11.49 -11.25 -2.62
C ARG A 494 12.25 -12.51 -2.99
N HIS A 495 11.80 -13.64 -2.44
CA HIS A 495 12.38 -14.96 -2.63
C HIS A 495 13.86 -15.05 -2.18
N GLN A 496 14.28 -14.18 -1.27
CA GLN A 496 15.61 -14.22 -0.69
C GLN A 496 15.55 -14.93 0.66
N GLY A 497 16.12 -16.13 0.73
CA GLY A 497 16.18 -16.91 1.95
C GLY A 497 17.24 -16.42 2.94
N PHE A 498 16.97 -16.59 4.24
CA PHE A 498 17.95 -16.40 5.30
C PHE A 498 17.62 -17.23 6.56
N LEU A 499 18.62 -17.98 7.04
CA LEU A 499 18.48 -18.92 8.15
C LEU A 499 17.38 -19.95 7.87
N TRP A 500 16.23 -19.87 8.56
CA TRP A 500 15.07 -20.73 8.36
C TRP A 500 13.96 -20.08 7.53
N ALA A 501 14.03 -18.77 7.26
CA ALA A 501 13.06 -18.12 6.39
C ALA A 501 13.45 -18.39 4.94
N GLU A 502 12.51 -18.92 4.16
CA GLU A 502 12.67 -19.17 2.74
C GLU A 502 12.60 -17.86 1.92
N ASP A 503 11.88 -16.87 2.45
CA ASP A 503 11.65 -15.59 1.81
C ASP A 503 11.55 -14.46 2.85
N LEU A 504 12.37 -13.42 2.66
CA LEU A 504 12.44 -12.25 3.54
C LEU A 504 11.30 -11.25 3.30
N SER A 505 10.64 -11.29 2.13
CA SER A 505 9.54 -10.36 1.81
C SER A 505 8.17 -10.85 2.30
N SER A 506 8.02 -12.16 2.49
CA SER A 506 6.85 -12.80 3.10
C SER A 506 7.12 -13.27 4.54
N TYR A 507 6.12 -13.81 5.21
CA TYR A 507 6.25 -14.32 6.57
C TYR A 507 7.03 -15.65 6.59
N ASP A 508 7.78 -15.88 7.68
CA ASP A 508 8.40 -17.17 7.94
C ASP A 508 7.41 -18.12 8.61
N SER A 509 7.45 -19.42 8.30
CA SER A 509 6.61 -20.43 8.97
C SER A 509 7.47 -21.61 9.37
N ILE A 510 7.47 -21.94 10.66
CA ILE A 510 8.12 -23.16 11.17
C ILE A 510 7.11 -24.25 11.54
N LEU A 511 5.84 -23.88 11.70
CA LEU A 511 4.76 -24.75 12.11
C LEU A 511 3.46 -24.22 11.53
N GLU A 512 2.78 -25.07 10.75
CA GLU A 512 1.41 -24.86 10.29
C GLU A 512 0.45 -25.53 11.28
N LEU A 513 -0.55 -24.78 11.74
CA LEU A 513 -1.46 -25.20 12.80
C LEU A 513 -2.61 -26.08 12.27
N GLY A 514 -2.90 -26.02 10.97
CA GLY A 514 -4.02 -26.73 10.34
C GLY A 514 -5.41 -26.17 10.69
N PHE A 515 -5.46 -25.07 11.43
CA PHE A 515 -6.65 -24.29 11.73
C PHE A 515 -6.27 -22.81 11.88
N GLU A 516 -7.18 -21.91 11.53
CA GLU A 516 -6.94 -20.47 11.63
C GLU A 516 -7.30 -19.96 13.04
N ILE A 517 -6.37 -19.27 13.68
CA ILE A 517 -6.64 -18.54 14.93
C ILE A 517 -6.98 -17.09 14.57
N PRO A 518 -8.14 -16.56 15.01
CA PRO A 518 -8.50 -15.16 14.76
C PRO A 518 -7.40 -14.20 15.22
N PHE A 519 -7.04 -13.24 14.36
CA PHE A 519 -5.99 -12.24 14.56
C PHE A 519 -4.54 -12.76 14.64
N TYR A 520 -4.31 -14.06 14.56
CA TYR A 520 -2.97 -14.66 14.59
C TYR A 520 -2.61 -15.28 13.24
N GLY A 521 -3.58 -15.93 12.60
CA GLY A 521 -3.39 -16.72 11.38
C GLY A 521 -3.29 -18.21 11.69
N ASP A 522 -2.84 -18.95 10.69
CA ASP A 522 -2.79 -20.42 10.62
C ASP A 522 -1.39 -21.01 10.82
N HIS A 523 -0.37 -20.17 11.04
CA HIS A 523 1.03 -20.57 11.14
C HIS A 523 1.75 -19.89 12.31
N VAL A 524 2.97 -20.33 12.59
CA VAL A 524 3.84 -19.74 13.62
C VAL A 524 5.14 -19.22 13.00
N SER A 525 5.34 -17.90 13.09
CA SER A 525 6.52 -17.20 12.57
C SER A 525 7.61 -17.09 13.64
N LEU A 526 8.75 -17.75 13.42
CA LEU A 526 9.83 -17.84 14.41
C LEU A 526 10.58 -16.51 14.55
N PHE A 527 10.82 -15.75 13.47
CA PHE A 527 11.40 -14.43 13.60
C PHE A 527 10.51 -13.50 14.43
N THR A 528 9.20 -13.58 14.26
CA THR A 528 8.23 -12.81 15.05
C THR A 528 8.26 -13.21 16.54
N LEU A 529 8.35 -14.50 16.85
CA LEU A 529 8.51 -14.97 18.23
C LEU A 529 9.84 -14.49 18.85
N LEU A 530 10.95 -14.61 18.14
CA LEU A 530 12.26 -14.16 18.62
C LEU A 530 12.31 -12.62 18.78
N MET A 531 11.67 -11.88 17.87
CA MET A 531 11.48 -10.45 18.00
C MET A 531 10.71 -10.13 19.28
N ALA A 532 9.60 -10.80 19.56
CA ALA A 532 8.80 -10.56 20.76
C ALA A 532 9.58 -10.90 22.04
N VAL A 533 10.27 -12.05 22.07
CA VAL A 533 11.13 -12.47 23.20
C VAL A 533 12.26 -11.46 23.43
N SER A 534 12.95 -11.03 22.38
CA SER A 534 14.02 -10.04 22.49
C SER A 534 13.51 -8.66 22.93
N THR A 535 12.33 -8.25 22.46
CA THR A 535 11.67 -7.01 22.89
C THR A 535 11.27 -7.09 24.36
N LEU A 536 10.73 -8.23 24.79
CA LEU A 536 10.37 -8.47 26.19
C LEU A 536 11.59 -8.44 27.10
N PHE A 537 12.68 -9.11 26.71
CA PHE A 537 13.94 -9.09 27.46
C PHE A 537 14.54 -7.68 27.52
N TYR A 538 14.57 -6.96 26.39
CA TYR A 538 14.99 -5.56 26.34
C TYR A 538 14.12 -4.66 27.25
N THR A 539 12.81 -4.88 27.27
CA THR A 539 11.86 -4.18 28.14
C THR A 539 12.14 -4.47 29.61
N ILE A 540 12.38 -5.74 29.98
CA ILE A 540 12.73 -6.14 31.35
C ILE A 540 14.01 -5.44 31.80
N LEU A 541 15.06 -5.43 30.96
CA LEU A 541 16.34 -4.78 31.26
C LEU A 541 16.21 -3.26 31.47
N ASN A 542 15.32 -2.60 30.73
CA ASN A 542 15.03 -1.17 30.86
C ASN A 542 14.00 -0.82 31.95
N SER A 543 13.13 -1.75 32.34
CA SER A 543 12.01 -1.50 33.26
C SER A 543 12.45 -0.94 34.62
N SER A 544 13.65 -1.31 35.07
CA SER A 544 14.28 -0.81 36.30
C SER A 544 14.57 0.70 36.25
N GLN A 545 14.78 1.25 35.05
CA GLN A 545 15.11 2.65 34.78
C GLN A 545 13.87 3.51 34.51
N MET A 546 12.77 2.90 34.04
CA MET A 546 11.54 3.60 33.63
C MET A 546 10.52 3.79 34.75
N SER A 547 10.94 3.66 36.01
CA SER A 547 10.08 3.88 37.18
C SER A 547 9.95 5.38 37.49
N GLY A 548 9.33 6.15 36.59
CA GLY A 548 8.80 7.47 36.91
C GLY A 548 7.58 7.36 37.83
N ALA A 549 7.30 8.37 38.63
CA ALA A 549 6.13 8.39 39.51
C ALA A 549 4.85 8.19 38.67
N GLN A 550 4.13 7.09 38.90
CA GLN A 550 2.79 6.88 38.37
C GLN A 550 1.92 8.08 38.77
N GLN A 551 1.40 8.81 37.79
CA GLN A 551 0.35 9.79 38.03
C GLN A 551 -0.93 9.04 38.42
N PRO A 552 -1.66 9.51 39.46
CA PRO A 552 -2.96 8.95 39.80
C PRO A 552 -3.89 8.99 38.57
N GLY A 553 -4.47 7.85 38.20
CA GLY A 553 -5.42 7.74 37.08
C GLY A 553 -4.83 7.23 35.75
N MET A 554 -3.52 7.03 35.62
CA MET A 554 -2.94 6.37 34.43
C MET A 554 -2.71 4.87 34.68
N PRO A 555 -3.04 3.99 33.70
CA PRO A 555 -2.79 2.56 33.81
C PRO A 555 -1.31 2.28 34.04
N ASN A 556 -1.02 1.14 34.67
CA ASN A 556 0.36 0.79 35.01
C ASN A 556 1.17 0.58 33.73
N MET A 557 1.95 1.59 33.34
CA MET A 557 2.76 1.59 32.12
C MET A 557 3.68 0.37 32.00
N LYS A 558 4.12 -0.22 33.13
CA LYS A 558 4.90 -1.46 33.11
C LYS A 558 4.11 -2.64 32.54
N ILE A 559 2.83 -2.74 32.87
CA ILE A 559 1.96 -3.81 32.36
C ILE A 559 1.76 -3.67 30.86
N ILE A 560 1.45 -2.44 30.40
CA ILE A 560 1.29 -2.15 28.97
C ILE A 560 2.57 -2.50 28.20
N MET A 561 3.74 -2.14 28.74
CA MET A 561 5.03 -2.44 28.10
C MET A 561 5.36 -3.94 28.06
N TYR A 562 4.95 -4.74 29.04
CA TYR A 562 5.14 -6.19 28.99
C TYR A 562 4.12 -6.90 28.10
N LEU A 563 2.92 -6.32 27.94
CA LEU A 563 1.88 -6.84 27.06
C LEU A 563 2.17 -6.53 25.58
N PHE A 564 2.79 -5.38 25.30
CA PHE A 564 3.05 -4.92 23.93
C PHE A 564 3.82 -5.93 23.06
N PRO A 565 4.93 -6.57 23.51
CA PRO A 565 5.59 -7.61 22.73
C PRO A 565 4.69 -8.82 22.43
N ILE A 566 3.79 -9.17 23.35
CA ILE A 566 2.86 -10.28 23.16
C ILE A 566 1.80 -9.91 22.11
N MET A 567 1.26 -8.70 22.17
CA MET A 567 0.34 -8.18 21.16
C MET A 567 1.00 -8.10 19.78
N MET A 568 2.29 -7.75 19.72
CA MET A 568 3.05 -7.69 18.48
C MET A 568 3.20 -9.05 17.80
N ILE A 569 3.14 -10.16 18.54
CA ILE A 569 3.15 -11.50 17.93
C ILE A 569 1.95 -11.67 16.99
N PHE A 570 0.75 -11.29 17.43
CA PHE A 570 -0.48 -11.38 16.63
C PHE A 570 -0.42 -10.50 15.38
N PHE A 571 0.09 -9.28 15.52
CA PHE A 571 0.17 -8.35 14.40
C PHE A 571 1.27 -8.70 13.39
N PHE A 572 2.45 -9.13 13.84
CA PHE A 572 3.61 -9.39 12.97
C PHE A 572 3.68 -10.82 12.43
N ASN A 573 2.77 -11.72 12.82
CA ASN A 573 2.84 -13.13 12.38
C ASN A 573 2.72 -13.24 10.85
N THR A 574 1.78 -12.50 10.26
CA THR A 574 1.53 -12.47 8.82
C THR A 574 2.36 -11.44 8.04
N TYR A 575 3.23 -10.69 8.72
CA TYR A 575 4.08 -9.65 8.10
C TYR A 575 5.41 -10.24 7.58
N SER A 576 6.09 -9.46 6.74
CA SER A 576 7.45 -9.76 6.24
C SER A 576 8.41 -10.19 7.37
N SER A 577 9.02 -11.36 7.17
CA SER A 577 10.00 -11.95 8.08
C SER A 577 11.28 -11.10 8.17
N GLY A 578 11.67 -10.44 7.08
CA GLY A 578 12.79 -9.48 7.04
C GLY A 578 12.59 -8.29 7.98
N LEU A 579 11.35 -7.83 8.12
CA LEU A 579 11.01 -6.78 9.09
C LEU A 579 11.13 -7.29 10.53
N SER A 580 10.56 -8.44 10.87
CA SER A 580 10.69 -9.06 12.20
C SER A 580 12.17 -9.33 12.56
N TYR A 581 12.96 -9.77 11.59
CA TYR A 581 14.40 -9.97 11.74
C TYR A 581 15.17 -8.66 11.98
N TYR A 582 14.82 -7.56 11.30
CA TYR A 582 15.37 -6.22 11.58
C TYR A 582 15.13 -5.82 13.04
N TYR A 583 13.91 -6.00 13.56
CA TYR A 583 13.60 -5.69 14.96
C TYR A 583 14.39 -6.56 15.94
N LEU A 584 14.52 -7.87 15.66
CA LEU A 584 15.34 -8.78 16.45
C LEU A 584 16.79 -8.29 16.53
N CYS A 585 17.41 -8.00 15.39
CA CYS A 585 18.77 -7.46 15.32
C CYS A 585 18.88 -6.13 16.07
N GLY A 586 17.89 -5.26 15.90
CA GLY A 586 17.84 -3.95 16.54
C GLY A 586 17.76 -4.05 18.06
N ASN A 587 16.99 -5.00 18.59
CA ASN A 587 16.88 -5.28 20.02
C ASN A 587 18.18 -5.85 20.59
N MET A 588 18.80 -6.81 19.89
CA MET A 588 20.10 -7.35 20.29
C MET A 588 21.18 -6.28 20.34
N MET A 589 21.24 -5.41 19.32
CA MET A 589 22.19 -4.30 19.28
C MET A 589 21.89 -3.27 20.40
N ASN A 590 20.62 -2.94 20.62
CA ASN A 590 20.22 -2.06 21.72
C ASN A 590 20.67 -2.60 23.09
N MET A 591 20.54 -3.91 23.31
CA MET A 591 21.00 -4.57 24.53
C MET A 591 22.53 -4.55 24.66
N GLY A 592 23.26 -4.83 23.58
CA GLY A 592 24.72 -4.73 23.53
C GLY A 592 25.23 -3.32 23.83
N ILE A 593 24.65 -2.30 23.16
CA ILE A 593 24.96 -0.89 23.40
C ILE A 593 24.67 -0.50 24.86
N MET A 594 23.51 -0.91 25.40
CA MET A 594 23.16 -0.64 26.78
C MET A 594 24.16 -1.24 27.76
N TRP A 595 24.52 -2.51 27.55
CA TRP A 595 25.50 -3.22 28.38
C TRP A 595 26.85 -2.51 28.33
N ALA A 596 27.34 -2.17 27.13
CA ALA A 596 28.60 -1.46 26.95
C ALA A 596 28.61 -0.09 27.65
N ILE A 597 27.55 0.71 27.46
CA ILE A 597 27.43 2.03 28.10
C ILE A 597 27.39 1.90 29.63
N LYS A 598 26.59 0.98 30.16
CA LYS A 598 26.50 0.74 31.61
C LYS A 598 27.83 0.28 32.20
N LYS A 599 28.57 -0.58 31.48
CA LYS A 599 29.82 -1.17 31.98
C LYS A 599 31.01 -0.21 31.90
N TYR A 600 31.13 0.53 30.80
CA TYR A 600 32.34 1.30 30.50
C TYR A 600 32.18 2.81 30.65
N MET A 601 30.95 3.34 30.59
CA MET A 601 30.73 4.77 30.38
C MET A 601 29.92 5.45 31.50
N ILE A 602 29.15 4.68 32.27
CA ILE A 602 28.34 5.19 33.39
C ILE A 602 29.02 4.85 34.72
N ASP A 603 29.39 5.91 35.45
CA ASP A 603 29.91 5.84 36.81
C ASP A 603 28.86 6.49 37.74
N GLU A 604 28.14 5.65 38.51
CA GLU A 604 27.03 6.10 39.35
C GLU A 604 27.49 7.08 40.44
N ASP A 605 28.72 6.95 40.94
CA ASP A 605 29.26 7.80 42.00
C ASP A 605 29.59 9.19 41.47
N LYS A 606 30.21 9.28 40.30
CA LYS A 606 30.39 10.57 39.60
C LYS A 606 29.06 11.25 39.29
N ILE A 607 28.02 10.47 39.00
CA ILE A 607 26.67 11.02 38.76
C ILE A 607 26.07 11.58 40.07
N ARG A 608 26.18 10.86 41.19
CA ARG A 608 25.72 11.33 42.51
C ARG A 608 26.40 12.63 42.92
N LEU A 609 27.72 12.70 42.82
CA LEU A 609 28.51 13.89 43.15
C LEU A 609 28.06 15.10 42.30
N LYS A 610 27.87 14.92 40.99
CA LYS A 610 27.36 16.00 40.11
C LYS A 610 25.94 16.45 40.49
N ILE A 611 25.07 15.53 40.91
CA ILE A 611 23.71 15.87 41.37
C ILE A 611 23.77 16.67 42.67
N GLU A 612 24.61 16.28 43.63
CA GLU A 612 24.81 17.00 44.89
C GLU A 612 25.42 18.39 44.69
N GLU A 613 26.41 18.52 43.81
CA GLU A 613 26.95 19.82 43.40
C GLU A 613 25.88 20.70 42.76
N ASN A 614 25.04 20.14 41.89
CA ASN A 614 23.95 20.89 41.27
C ASN A 614 22.89 21.34 42.28
N LYS A 615 22.60 20.54 43.30
CA LYS A 615 21.75 20.96 44.43
C LYS A 615 22.34 22.12 45.21
N LYS A 616 23.67 22.21 45.33
CA LYS A 616 24.38 23.30 46.01
C LYS A 616 24.40 24.61 45.19
N LYS A 617 24.18 24.56 43.88
CA LYS A 617 24.17 25.75 43.02
C LYS A 617 22.90 26.60 43.25
N PRO A 618 23.00 27.94 43.25
CA PRO A 618 21.86 28.82 43.48
C PRO A 618 20.80 28.64 42.39
N LYS A 619 19.52 28.66 42.80
CA LYS A 619 18.35 28.46 41.92
C LYS A 619 18.27 29.57 40.85
N LYS A 620 18.90 29.40 39.68
CA LYS A 620 18.64 30.26 38.53
C LYS A 620 17.18 30.06 38.09
N LYS A 621 16.35 31.10 38.24
CA LYS A 621 14.98 31.11 37.68
C LYS A 621 15.09 31.26 36.16
N SER A 622 14.35 30.45 35.42
CA SER A 622 14.24 30.61 33.96
C SER A 622 13.49 31.91 33.65
N LYS A 623 13.82 32.60 32.55
CA LYS A 623 13.12 33.83 32.12
C LYS A 623 11.60 33.64 32.01
N PHE A 624 11.16 32.45 31.58
CA PHE A 624 9.73 32.10 31.54
C PHE A 624 9.09 32.04 32.94
N GLN A 625 9.81 31.49 33.93
CA GLN A 625 9.33 31.44 35.32
C GLN A 625 9.31 32.81 35.99
N GLN A 626 10.25 33.69 35.68
CA GLN A 626 10.20 35.07 36.15
C GLN A 626 8.95 35.79 35.61
N ARG A 627 8.64 35.61 34.32
CA ARG A 627 7.41 36.13 33.71
C ARG A 627 6.14 35.54 34.32
N MET A 628 6.08 34.23 34.56
CA MET A 628 4.92 33.61 35.21
C MET A 628 4.74 34.06 36.66
N ASP A 629 5.83 34.20 37.42
CA ASP A 629 5.81 34.75 38.79
C ASP A 629 5.36 36.22 38.80
N GLU A 630 5.78 37.01 37.80
CA GLU A 630 5.34 38.41 37.61
C GLU A 630 3.86 38.50 37.28
N ILE A 631 3.37 37.67 36.35
CA ILE A 631 1.94 37.59 35.98
C ILE A 631 1.09 37.18 37.20
N ALA A 632 1.54 36.18 37.96
CA ALA A 632 0.83 35.74 39.18
C ALA A 632 0.82 36.83 40.27
N LYS A 633 1.93 37.56 40.45
CA LYS A 633 2.01 38.71 41.35
C LYS A 633 1.12 39.88 40.89
N GLN A 634 1.03 40.14 39.60
CA GLN A 634 0.13 41.15 39.03
C GLN A 634 -1.34 40.75 39.25
N GLN A 635 -1.70 39.48 39.08
CA GLN A 635 -3.05 38.98 39.36
C GLN A 635 -3.41 39.05 40.85
N GLN A 636 -2.46 38.77 41.76
CA GLN A 636 -2.67 38.95 43.21
C GLN A 636 -2.80 40.42 43.62
N LYS A 637 -2.06 41.32 42.97
CA LYS A 637 -2.19 42.77 43.19
C LYS A 637 -3.50 43.36 42.64
N ARG A 638 -4.11 42.72 41.63
CA ARG A 638 -5.45 43.10 41.11
C ARG A 638 -6.62 42.55 41.93
N ARG A 639 -6.36 41.59 42.84
CA ARG A 639 -7.36 40.98 43.73
C ARG A 639 -7.37 41.59 45.14
N LYS A 640 -6.41 42.45 45.46
CA LYS A 640 -6.43 43.37 46.60
C LYS A 640 -6.84 44.73 46.09
#